data_AF-A0A7X3RL15-F1
#
_entry.id   AF-A0A7X3RL15-F1
#
_cell.length_a   1.000
_cell.length_b   1.000
_cell.length_c   1.000
_cell.angle_alpha   90.00
_cell.angle_beta   90.00
_cell.angle_gamma   90.00
#
_symmetry.space_group_name_H-M   'P 1'
#
loop_
_entity.id
_entity.type
_entity.pdbx_description
1 polymer ?
#
loop_
_entity_poly.entity_id
_entity_poly.type
_entity_poly.pdbx_seq_one_letter_code
_entity_poly.pdbx_strand_id
1 'polypeptide(L)'
;MPSIPWRPRVILPGRNFRLPVQATDDNIALTSDHFETIATRWCERDTARYYYLRSPQKQGDYTLIATHNGNTAETTIQVRTLDNLRQPHTYNGAQWPRRWPLGQNYHPTKNRQTLQNDPKSEHLNEETLAWWSSQPDHVLWSQLPPAELPKAHFANCHQGCPNCGTAIFKYSGFYPWERNHLPCDFKSQCPSCASIYPSNNLTKEDYTSGDHADDGYGYFDAEGHIYLFAATYHRDQCRAYHAGINALTDSLRTGDLDEERTRKLGLMLLRYATEELYLASVPQFRYGPSKSVEEPWDWGQPDWAEEIDPVAALSRKGSIRYSIDTPYLIESLALAYDTAWPLLREDTQLVERARAFGLSLQSPEDTCLFIEEMLAALLQVTLDRGAGSNLPRESQGVLILLRCLDRADAQDVMDWVYDEGPDTLRVFSTNDILPDGTPQEATGGYNAIHSDGLFDLEYHLRNLRTQQPDAYPESLYPSLFKDPRGARVPQALCEITMIGKSYFQFGDGSAPGSAGIQTKDSIRLENDLYHAPMNASVLERATTFTSDPHIAEIQSSVQNKQHRALGPTILDSVGIAILRTPEAPERAAVGIAYGDTMHHRHRDLLDVQLFAFDRPFLTDLGYPQSWASTSPWEAHWATHNTVWADLPSGEPTSAGRGRLVRALFTDGIQILDIEAHRWTLDPSDGWCKVDIIFRRLIALIETDGEGIALLDLSRIAGGAEHWRTCRGLEGIFQTDNADLKPQPGTVAGPNIPRTQTDNLPHPDHTALAYMDNVTTAQAPQTFHGTWQSQIEPAAHLDLHQLNISPNTQIVNTRAAQAMGTPEESNYLYHPVIWRRTPDNDSTCIDLVFEPRLGNPTLASTTAIPSNNPTASGIHLTTAKGKQIALYWAPNASPDDKTQFENGVVLTGALAVVADGQISTMGATAFQTAATTLTNPRAQQTGRIIALNRDTCTIDVEDIEDIAAGDRITINPDGRAHSYHIEAAEQLDIHIHRLTLDVTSILGRAKIIAIKDNKIDLGFHIMAKSGNLHGTRLQTETSDDWTVIANAQNASTWPPGKIRTTIYLDPNNNKLQNLSPGTWVQAVDYAIGDTVLFEPLCRG
;
A
#
# COMPACT_ATOMS: atom_id res chain seq x y z
N MET A 1 -49.22 9.23 7.59
CA MET A 1 -49.41 7.83 7.14
C MET A 1 -48.20 7.06 7.61
N PRO A 2 -48.34 5.86 8.20
CA PRO A 2 -47.19 5.06 8.56
C PRO A 2 -46.40 4.68 7.29
N SER A 3 -45.10 4.42 7.42
CA SER A 3 -44.29 3.82 6.36
C SER A 3 -43.42 2.70 6.93
N ILE A 4 -43.10 1.70 6.10
CA ILE A 4 -42.18 0.62 6.43
C ILE A 4 -40.95 0.81 5.53
N PRO A 5 -39.97 1.59 5.97
CA PRO A 5 -38.86 1.99 5.09
C PRO A 5 -37.88 0.86 4.80
N TRP A 6 -37.93 -0.25 5.54
CA TRP A 6 -37.10 -1.41 5.31
C TRP A 6 -37.77 -2.71 5.76
N ARG A 7 -37.48 -3.80 5.04
CA ARG A 7 -37.83 -5.19 5.38
C ARG A 7 -36.80 -6.14 4.76
N PRO A 8 -36.61 -7.34 5.33
CA PRO A 8 -35.94 -8.39 4.59
C PRO A 8 -36.83 -8.84 3.42
N ARG A 9 -36.27 -8.95 2.21
CA ARG A 9 -37.06 -9.46 1.08
C ARG A 9 -37.35 -10.94 1.24
N VAL A 10 -36.29 -11.67 1.59
CA VAL A 10 -36.28 -13.12 1.81
C VAL A 10 -35.56 -13.42 3.11
N ILE A 11 -36.11 -14.30 3.94
CA ILE A 11 -35.50 -14.73 5.21
C ILE A 11 -35.60 -16.23 5.40
N LEU A 12 -34.61 -16.85 6.04
CA LEU A 12 -34.72 -18.27 6.44
C LEU A 12 -35.72 -18.43 7.60
N PRO A 13 -36.34 -19.61 7.76
CA PRO A 13 -37.23 -19.90 8.88
C PRO A 13 -36.55 -19.74 10.24
N GLY A 14 -37.27 -19.21 11.23
CA GLY A 14 -36.80 -19.10 12.62
C GLY A 14 -35.72 -18.05 12.88
N ARG A 15 -35.42 -17.18 11.91
CA ARG A 15 -34.40 -16.12 12.04
C ARG A 15 -34.99 -14.81 12.55
N ASN A 16 -34.17 -14.07 13.28
CA ASN A 16 -34.52 -12.78 13.85
C ASN A 16 -34.15 -11.63 12.90
N PHE A 17 -34.97 -10.58 12.85
CA PHE A 17 -34.68 -9.35 12.13
C PHE A 17 -35.36 -8.14 12.78
N ARG A 18 -34.92 -6.94 12.40
CA ARG A 18 -35.48 -5.65 12.85
C ARG A 18 -36.37 -5.05 11.77
N LEU A 19 -37.60 -4.68 12.08
CA LEU A 19 -38.53 -4.00 11.17
C LEU A 19 -38.79 -2.56 11.66
N PRO A 20 -38.30 -1.52 10.97
CA PRO A 20 -38.68 -0.14 11.24
C PRO A 20 -40.10 0.16 10.74
N VAL A 21 -40.87 0.88 11.55
CA VAL A 21 -42.14 1.48 11.12
C VAL A 21 -42.15 2.96 11.52
N GLN A 22 -42.03 3.84 10.54
CA GLN A 22 -42.00 5.28 10.75
C GLN A 22 -43.42 5.84 10.87
N ALA A 23 -43.65 6.71 11.85
CA ALA A 23 -44.91 7.44 12.03
C ALA A 23 -44.70 8.75 12.81
N THR A 24 -45.74 9.57 12.97
CA THR A 24 -45.63 10.87 13.66
C THR A 24 -45.54 10.75 15.19
N ASP A 25 -45.93 9.61 15.74
CA ASP A 25 -45.90 9.31 17.17
C ASP A 25 -45.86 7.79 17.38
N ASP A 26 -45.80 7.38 18.63
CA ASP A 26 -45.49 6.01 19.02
C ASP A 26 -46.71 5.06 19.02
N ASN A 27 -47.93 5.55 18.71
CA ASN A 27 -49.19 4.77 18.71
C ASN A 27 -49.38 3.93 17.44
N ILE A 28 -48.43 3.05 17.16
CA ILE A 28 -48.42 2.19 15.97
C ILE A 28 -48.87 0.78 16.37
N ALA A 29 -49.80 0.21 15.62
CA ALA A 29 -50.16 -1.21 15.72
C ALA A 29 -49.57 -2.00 14.54
N LEU A 30 -48.87 -3.10 14.82
CA LEU A 30 -48.37 -4.01 13.79
C LEU A 30 -49.17 -5.31 13.81
N THR A 31 -49.80 -5.65 12.69
CA THR A 31 -50.35 -6.99 12.45
C THR A 31 -49.25 -7.83 11.81
N SER A 32 -48.73 -8.79 12.57
CA SER A 32 -47.61 -9.65 12.19
C SER A 32 -47.93 -11.13 12.41
N ASP A 33 -49.12 -11.55 11.97
CA ASP A 33 -49.60 -12.92 12.09
C ASP A 33 -48.50 -13.92 11.67
N HIS A 34 -48.27 -14.94 12.50
CA HIS A 34 -47.22 -15.96 12.37
C HIS A 34 -45.79 -15.55 12.74
N PHE A 35 -45.47 -14.27 12.89
CA PHE A 35 -44.18 -13.83 13.43
C PHE A 35 -44.25 -13.73 14.96
N GLU A 36 -43.17 -14.14 15.63
CA GLU A 36 -43.03 -13.92 17.07
C GLU A 36 -42.41 -12.53 17.29
N THR A 37 -43.05 -11.70 18.11
CA THR A 37 -42.49 -10.40 18.51
C THR A 37 -41.61 -10.59 19.73
N ILE A 38 -40.32 -10.39 19.56
CA ILE A 38 -39.31 -10.55 20.62
C ILE A 38 -39.27 -9.30 21.49
N ALA A 39 -39.18 -8.13 20.86
CA ALA A 39 -39.11 -6.84 21.53
C ALA A 39 -39.61 -5.71 20.61
N THR A 40 -39.85 -4.54 21.19
CA THR A 40 -40.17 -3.31 20.44
C THR A 40 -39.52 -2.09 21.09
N ARG A 41 -39.09 -1.10 20.30
CA ARG A 41 -38.48 0.14 20.79
C ARG A 41 -38.96 1.34 19.97
N TRP A 42 -39.36 2.43 20.63
CA TRP A 42 -39.54 3.72 19.96
C TRP A 42 -38.18 4.42 19.84
N CYS A 43 -37.87 4.95 18.67
CA CYS A 43 -36.69 5.77 18.43
C CYS A 43 -37.14 7.17 18.02
N GLU A 44 -36.91 8.14 18.91
CA GLU A 44 -37.28 9.54 18.67
C GLU A 44 -36.55 10.10 17.44
N ARG A 45 -35.26 9.81 17.31
CA ARG A 45 -34.42 10.32 16.22
C ARG A 45 -34.97 9.94 14.85
N ASP A 46 -35.38 8.68 14.69
CA ASP A 46 -35.88 8.17 13.41
C ASP A 46 -37.39 8.37 13.25
N THR A 47 -38.07 8.85 14.31
CA THR A 47 -39.54 8.91 14.40
C THR A 47 -40.17 7.56 14.03
N ALA A 48 -39.60 6.47 14.57
CA ALA A 48 -39.94 5.11 14.17
C ALA A 48 -40.03 4.15 15.36
N ARG A 49 -40.99 3.21 15.27
CA ARG A 49 -41.06 2.02 16.12
C ARG A 49 -40.29 0.90 15.44
N TYR A 50 -39.25 0.42 16.10
CA TYR A 50 -38.53 -0.79 15.70
C TYR A 50 -39.19 -2.01 16.35
N TYR A 51 -39.57 -2.98 15.52
CA TYR A 51 -40.05 -4.30 15.94
C TYR A 51 -38.95 -5.33 15.71
N TYR A 52 -38.62 -6.13 16.71
CA TYR A 52 -37.68 -7.24 16.57
C TYR A 52 -38.50 -8.52 16.48
N LEU A 53 -38.48 -9.15 15.31
CA LEU A 53 -39.38 -10.25 14.96
C LEU A 53 -38.58 -11.52 14.64
N ARG A 54 -39.12 -12.68 15.00
CA ARG A 54 -38.65 -13.99 14.52
C ARG A 54 -39.59 -14.51 13.43
N SER A 55 -39.00 -14.93 12.32
CA SER A 55 -39.73 -15.51 11.19
C SER A 55 -40.33 -16.88 11.53
N PRO A 56 -41.48 -17.23 10.93
CA PRO A 56 -42.12 -18.52 11.15
C PRO A 56 -41.26 -19.69 10.67
N GLN A 57 -41.48 -20.87 11.27
CA GLN A 57 -40.82 -22.12 10.87
C GLN A 57 -41.30 -22.64 9.50
N LYS A 58 -42.49 -22.21 9.07
CA LYS A 58 -43.11 -22.63 7.80
C LYS A 58 -42.71 -21.67 6.69
N GLN A 59 -42.27 -22.21 5.55
CA GLN A 59 -42.04 -21.42 4.34
C GLN A 59 -43.35 -20.84 3.79
N GLY A 60 -43.30 -19.64 3.22
CA GLY A 60 -44.46 -18.95 2.67
C GLY A 60 -44.22 -17.47 2.45
N ASP A 61 -45.21 -16.78 1.90
CA ASP A 61 -45.21 -15.33 1.75
C ASP A 61 -46.15 -14.75 2.82
N TYR A 62 -45.61 -13.85 3.64
CA TYR A 62 -46.32 -13.32 4.79
C TYR A 62 -46.42 -11.80 4.68
N THR A 63 -47.63 -11.26 4.81
CA THR A 63 -47.88 -9.82 4.78
C THR A 63 -47.93 -9.26 6.20
N LEU A 64 -47.17 -8.20 6.44
CA LEU A 64 -47.18 -7.41 7.66
C LEU A 64 -47.94 -6.11 7.40
N ILE A 65 -48.79 -5.69 8.32
CA ILE A 65 -49.61 -4.47 8.17
C ILE A 65 -49.40 -3.56 9.38
N ALA A 66 -48.75 -2.41 9.17
CA ALA A 66 -48.63 -1.35 10.15
C ALA A 66 -49.82 -0.40 10.05
N THR A 67 -50.44 -0.06 11.19
CA THR A 67 -51.57 0.86 11.27
C THR A 67 -51.25 2.01 12.22
N HIS A 68 -51.46 3.25 11.77
CA HIS A 68 -51.31 4.47 12.56
C HIS A 68 -52.39 5.49 12.19
N ASN A 69 -53.15 5.97 13.18
CA ASN A 69 -54.25 6.93 13.00
C ASN A 69 -55.22 6.55 11.85
N GLY A 70 -55.55 5.25 11.75
CA GLY A 70 -56.47 4.72 10.73
C GLY A 70 -55.87 4.55 9.32
N ASN A 71 -54.62 4.93 9.10
CA ASN A 71 -53.89 4.69 7.84
C ASN A 71 -53.03 3.43 7.96
N THR A 72 -52.87 2.70 6.85
CA THR A 72 -52.08 1.47 6.82
C THR A 72 -50.89 1.55 5.86
N ALA A 73 -49.84 0.82 6.20
CA ALA A 73 -48.72 0.48 5.33
C ALA A 73 -48.50 -1.02 5.38
N GLU A 74 -48.33 -1.66 4.24
CA GLU A 74 -48.17 -3.11 4.13
C GLU A 74 -46.85 -3.49 3.46
N THR A 75 -46.30 -4.63 3.85
CA THR A 75 -45.13 -5.20 3.20
C THR A 75 -45.17 -6.72 3.25
N THR A 76 -44.53 -7.41 2.30
CA THR A 76 -44.49 -8.87 2.25
C THR A 76 -43.05 -9.37 2.44
N ILE A 77 -42.89 -10.36 3.31
CA ILE A 77 -41.62 -11.06 3.56
C ILE A 77 -41.76 -12.50 3.09
N GLN A 78 -40.80 -12.95 2.28
CA GLN A 78 -40.75 -14.33 1.80
C GLN A 78 -39.92 -15.17 2.76
N VAL A 79 -40.53 -16.15 3.42
CA VAL A 79 -39.82 -17.16 4.22
C VAL A 79 -39.53 -18.35 3.31
N ARG A 80 -38.26 -18.70 3.15
CA ARG A 80 -37.80 -19.77 2.25
C ARG A 80 -36.78 -20.66 2.94
N THR A 81 -36.91 -21.97 2.77
CA THR A 81 -35.91 -22.93 3.25
C THR A 81 -34.60 -22.77 2.47
N LEU A 82 -33.49 -23.17 3.07
CA LEU A 82 -32.19 -23.12 2.39
C LEU A 82 -32.19 -23.96 1.10
N ASP A 83 -32.85 -25.12 1.10
CA ASP A 83 -32.97 -25.97 -0.10
C ASP A 83 -33.72 -25.28 -1.24
N ASN A 84 -34.71 -24.42 -0.94
CA ASN A 84 -35.34 -23.59 -1.97
C ASN A 84 -34.38 -22.52 -2.50
N LEU A 85 -33.59 -21.89 -1.62
CA LEU A 85 -32.67 -20.83 -1.99
C LEU A 85 -31.44 -21.34 -2.75
N ARG A 86 -31.10 -22.63 -2.63
CA ARG A 86 -30.04 -23.28 -3.40
C ARG A 86 -30.43 -23.57 -4.86
N GLN A 87 -31.73 -23.51 -5.20
CA GLN A 87 -32.19 -23.75 -6.56
C GLN A 87 -31.96 -22.52 -7.46
N PRO A 88 -31.46 -22.71 -8.70
CA PRO A 88 -31.34 -21.63 -9.67
C PRO A 88 -32.67 -20.92 -9.94
N HIS A 89 -32.67 -19.59 -9.88
CA HIS A 89 -33.80 -18.73 -10.19
C HIS A 89 -33.32 -17.37 -10.69
N THR A 90 -34.21 -16.63 -11.35
CA THR A 90 -33.93 -15.27 -11.82
C THR A 90 -34.69 -14.26 -10.97
N TYR A 91 -34.00 -13.20 -10.55
CA TYR A 91 -34.61 -12.07 -9.86
C TYR A 91 -33.93 -10.78 -10.29
N ASN A 92 -34.73 -9.77 -10.63
CA ASN A 92 -34.27 -8.45 -11.06
C ASN A 92 -33.16 -8.48 -12.15
N GLY A 93 -33.34 -9.34 -13.16
CA GLY A 93 -32.39 -9.46 -14.27
C GLY A 93 -31.11 -10.27 -13.98
N ALA A 94 -30.88 -10.69 -12.74
CA ALA A 94 -29.71 -11.50 -12.36
C ALA A 94 -30.11 -12.96 -12.01
N GLN A 95 -29.16 -13.89 -12.21
CA GLN A 95 -29.28 -15.28 -11.77
C GLN A 95 -28.85 -15.43 -10.31
N TRP A 96 -29.62 -16.21 -9.54
CA TRP A 96 -29.43 -16.53 -8.12
C TRP A 96 -29.61 -18.04 -7.89
N PRO A 97 -28.95 -18.67 -6.90
CA PRO A 97 -27.85 -18.12 -6.11
C PRO A 97 -26.66 -17.71 -7.00
N ARG A 98 -25.89 -16.73 -6.54
CA ARG A 98 -24.56 -16.40 -7.07
C ARG A 98 -23.59 -17.51 -6.69
N ARG A 99 -23.62 -18.59 -7.48
CA ARG A 99 -22.78 -19.77 -7.33
C ARG A 99 -22.37 -20.27 -8.70
N TRP A 100 -21.07 -20.49 -8.89
CA TRP A 100 -20.54 -21.02 -10.14
C TRP A 100 -20.78 -22.55 -10.23
N PRO A 101 -21.10 -23.13 -11.40
CA PRO A 101 -21.48 -22.45 -12.64
C PRO A 101 -22.84 -21.74 -12.50
N LEU A 102 -22.89 -20.50 -12.97
CA LEU A 102 -24.02 -19.61 -12.73
C LEU A 102 -25.29 -20.11 -13.46
N GLY A 103 -26.43 -20.09 -12.74
CA GLY A 103 -27.73 -20.48 -13.29
C GLY A 103 -27.90 -21.98 -13.53
N GLN A 104 -26.94 -22.81 -13.10
CA GLN A 104 -26.95 -24.25 -13.28
C GLN A 104 -26.94 -24.98 -11.93
N ASN A 105 -27.33 -26.25 -11.96
CA ASN A 105 -27.13 -27.14 -10.82
C ASN A 105 -25.62 -27.43 -10.66
N TYR A 106 -25.17 -27.49 -9.41
CA TYR A 106 -23.79 -27.82 -9.11
C TYR A 106 -23.59 -29.33 -9.19
N HIS A 107 -22.47 -29.75 -9.78
CA HIS A 107 -22.10 -31.14 -9.92
C HIS A 107 -20.66 -31.35 -9.41
N PRO A 108 -20.46 -32.17 -8.36
CA PRO A 108 -19.15 -32.39 -7.77
C PRO A 108 -18.26 -33.20 -8.72
N THR A 109 -16.98 -32.81 -8.84
CA THR A 109 -15.97 -33.51 -9.66
C THR A 109 -14.80 -34.02 -8.85
N LYS A 110 -14.64 -33.55 -7.61
CA LYS A 110 -13.52 -33.89 -6.73
C LYS A 110 -13.53 -35.37 -6.39
N ASN A 111 -12.40 -36.04 -6.64
CA ASN A 111 -12.21 -37.47 -6.35
C ASN A 111 -10.93 -37.78 -5.55
N ARG A 112 -10.18 -36.75 -5.16
CA ARG A 112 -8.91 -36.86 -4.45
C ARG A 112 -8.62 -35.58 -3.66
N GLN A 113 -7.70 -35.67 -2.72
CA GLN A 113 -7.10 -34.48 -2.10
C GLN A 113 -6.10 -33.84 -3.07
N THR A 114 -6.04 -32.51 -3.10
CA THR A 114 -5.27 -31.73 -4.10
C THR A 114 -4.39 -30.64 -3.48
N LEU A 115 -4.51 -30.38 -2.17
CA LEU A 115 -3.78 -29.33 -1.44
C LEU A 115 -2.87 -29.89 -0.32
N GLN A 116 -2.61 -31.21 -0.30
CA GLN A 116 -1.79 -31.85 0.75
C GLN A 116 -0.32 -31.41 0.74
N ASN A 117 0.18 -30.99 -0.42
CA ASN A 117 1.55 -30.51 -0.58
C ASN A 117 1.70 -29.01 -0.34
N ASP A 118 0.59 -28.27 -0.19
CA ASP A 118 0.67 -26.85 0.14
C ASP A 118 1.30 -26.68 1.54
N PRO A 119 2.07 -25.59 1.77
CA PRO A 119 2.83 -25.41 3.00
C PRO A 119 1.97 -25.63 4.26
N LYS A 120 2.55 -26.29 5.26
CA LYS A 120 1.92 -26.44 6.57
C LYS A 120 2.17 -25.18 7.39
N SER A 121 1.22 -24.82 8.24
CA SER A 121 1.46 -23.78 9.25
C SER A 121 2.66 -24.15 10.12
N GLU A 122 3.57 -23.19 10.34
CA GLU A 122 4.76 -23.37 11.19
C GLU A 122 4.42 -23.32 12.69
N HIS A 123 3.24 -22.78 13.04
CA HIS A 123 2.83 -22.56 14.42
C HIS A 123 1.39 -23.01 14.66
N LEU A 124 1.24 -24.04 15.50
CA LEU A 124 -0.05 -24.45 16.01
C LEU A 124 -0.44 -23.59 17.21
N ASN A 125 -1.58 -22.89 17.14
CA ASN A 125 -2.12 -22.17 18.29
C ASN A 125 -2.79 -23.16 19.26
N GLU A 126 -2.02 -23.66 20.23
CA GLU A 126 -2.48 -24.69 21.18
C GLU A 126 -3.67 -24.25 22.03
N GLU A 127 -3.72 -22.99 22.46
CA GLU A 127 -4.83 -22.46 23.27
C GLU A 127 -6.14 -22.45 22.47
N THR A 128 -6.09 -21.92 21.24
CA THR A 128 -7.21 -21.93 20.32
C THR A 128 -7.65 -23.36 20.03
N LEU A 129 -6.71 -24.24 19.68
CA LEU A 129 -6.99 -25.65 19.41
C LEU A 129 -7.68 -26.33 20.60
N ALA A 130 -7.17 -26.12 21.81
CA ALA A 130 -7.69 -26.74 23.03
C ALA A 130 -9.14 -26.33 23.30
N TRP A 131 -9.45 -25.04 23.12
CA TRP A 131 -10.83 -24.56 23.27
C TRP A 131 -11.76 -25.19 22.23
N TRP A 132 -11.45 -25.05 20.93
CA TRP A 132 -12.32 -25.53 19.85
C TRP A 132 -12.49 -27.05 19.87
N SER A 133 -11.41 -27.79 20.17
CA SER A 133 -11.45 -29.27 20.23
C SER A 133 -12.23 -29.79 21.44
N SER A 134 -12.38 -29.01 22.52
CA SER A 134 -13.08 -29.45 23.74
C SER A 134 -14.57 -29.10 23.75
N GLN A 135 -15.02 -28.17 22.91
CA GLN A 135 -16.41 -27.73 22.91
C GLN A 135 -17.38 -28.82 22.42
N PRO A 136 -18.61 -28.87 22.96
CA PRO A 136 -19.70 -29.67 22.40
C PRO A 136 -20.26 -29.02 21.12
N ASP A 137 -20.85 -29.84 20.26
CA ASP A 137 -21.36 -29.44 18.93
C ASP A 137 -22.28 -28.21 18.94
N HIS A 138 -23.15 -28.07 19.94
CA HIS A 138 -24.08 -26.93 20.00
C HIS A 138 -23.38 -25.58 20.28
N VAL A 139 -22.28 -25.61 21.02
CA VAL A 139 -21.43 -24.42 21.24
C VAL A 139 -20.69 -24.09 19.95
N LEU A 140 -20.10 -25.10 19.29
CA LEU A 140 -19.44 -24.91 17.99
C LEU A 140 -20.40 -24.32 16.94
N TRP A 141 -21.64 -24.80 16.89
CA TRP A 141 -22.66 -24.32 15.96
C TRP A 141 -23.07 -22.86 16.23
N SER A 142 -23.24 -22.48 17.50
CA SER A 142 -23.67 -21.12 17.88
C SER A 142 -22.59 -20.05 17.76
N GLN A 143 -21.30 -20.44 17.68
CA GLN A 143 -20.19 -19.49 17.64
C GLN A 143 -20.09 -18.68 16.34
N LEU A 144 -20.71 -19.13 15.25
CA LEU A 144 -20.88 -18.32 14.03
C LEU A 144 -22.24 -17.61 14.08
N PRO A 145 -22.27 -16.27 14.22
CA PRO A 145 -23.55 -15.55 14.29
C PRO A 145 -24.33 -15.62 12.96
N PRO A 146 -25.65 -15.42 12.99
CA PRO A 146 -26.49 -15.40 11.79
C PRO A 146 -26.22 -14.16 10.92
N ALA A 147 -26.29 -14.31 9.59
CA ALA A 147 -25.98 -13.24 8.66
C ALA A 147 -26.85 -11.97 8.81
N GLU A 148 -28.07 -12.11 9.31
CA GLU A 148 -29.04 -11.03 9.54
C GLU A 148 -28.57 -10.03 10.59
N LEU A 149 -27.63 -10.41 11.46
CA LEU A 149 -26.92 -9.47 12.32
C LEU A 149 -25.91 -8.69 11.44
N PRO A 150 -25.96 -7.35 11.40
CA PRO A 150 -25.06 -6.58 10.56
C PRO A 150 -23.58 -6.78 10.91
N LYS A 151 -22.72 -6.43 9.96
CA LYS A 151 -21.26 -6.48 10.10
C LYS A 151 -20.67 -5.16 9.63
N ALA A 152 -19.76 -4.61 10.41
CA ALA A 152 -19.13 -3.32 10.12
C ALA A 152 -17.63 -3.35 10.43
N HIS A 153 -16.88 -2.45 9.78
CA HIS A 153 -15.43 -2.42 9.88
C HIS A 153 -14.93 -1.62 11.09
N PHE A 154 -15.57 -0.52 11.48
CA PHE A 154 -15.10 0.24 12.66
C PHE A 154 -16.25 0.47 13.62
N ALA A 155 -15.96 0.37 14.92
CA ALA A 155 -16.93 0.71 15.95
C ALA A 155 -17.17 2.22 15.91
N ASN A 156 -16.07 2.98 15.97
CA ASN A 156 -16.00 4.42 15.75
C ASN A 156 -14.51 4.80 15.60
N CYS A 157 -14.09 5.42 14.49
CA CYS A 157 -12.70 5.82 14.24
C CYS A 157 -12.44 7.32 14.47
N HIS A 158 -13.47 8.13 14.79
CA HIS A 158 -13.33 9.56 15.01
C HIS A 158 -13.45 9.98 16.49
N GLN A 159 -14.53 9.57 17.16
CA GLN A 159 -14.88 9.93 18.54
C GLN A 159 -14.30 8.96 19.59
N GLY A 160 -14.03 7.70 19.22
CA GLY A 160 -13.48 6.69 20.12
C GLY A 160 -14.51 6.08 21.06
N CYS A 161 -14.30 6.19 22.38
CA CYS A 161 -15.17 5.62 23.40
C CYS A 161 -16.24 6.62 23.85
N PRO A 162 -17.53 6.25 24.00
CA PRO A 162 -18.56 7.17 24.50
C PRO A 162 -18.25 7.79 25.87
N ASN A 163 -17.46 7.12 26.72
CA ASN A 163 -17.14 7.60 28.07
C ASN A 163 -15.81 8.39 28.16
N CYS A 164 -14.76 7.98 27.44
CA CYS A 164 -13.43 8.62 27.54
C CYS A 164 -12.94 9.25 26.23
N GLY A 165 -13.79 9.33 25.21
CA GLY A 165 -13.48 9.89 23.90
C GLY A 165 -12.28 9.22 23.22
N THR A 166 -11.42 10.04 22.65
CA THR A 166 -10.25 9.64 21.85
C THR A 166 -9.10 9.04 22.67
N ALA A 167 -9.15 9.07 24.01
CA ALA A 167 -8.13 8.45 24.87
C ALA A 167 -7.95 6.93 24.60
N ILE A 168 -8.99 6.28 24.08
CA ILE A 168 -8.95 4.88 23.65
C ILE A 168 -7.92 4.62 22.53
N PHE A 169 -7.64 5.61 21.67
CA PHE A 169 -6.75 5.42 20.50
C PHE A 169 -5.27 5.30 20.86
N LYS A 170 -4.91 5.51 22.14
CA LYS A 170 -3.59 5.16 22.68
C LYS A 170 -3.28 3.66 22.53
N TYR A 171 -4.29 2.80 22.60
CA TYR A 171 -4.12 1.35 22.54
C TYR A 171 -4.09 0.83 21.09
N SER A 172 -4.87 1.45 20.20
CA SER A 172 -4.86 1.22 18.75
C SER A 172 -5.77 2.25 18.07
N GLY A 173 -5.36 2.85 16.95
CA GLY A 173 -6.25 3.75 16.21
C GLY A 173 -7.31 3.02 15.36
N PHE A 174 -7.08 1.76 14.98
CA PHE A 174 -8.01 0.97 14.16
C PHE A 174 -8.92 0.06 14.99
N TYR A 175 -8.36 -0.69 15.94
CA TYR A 175 -9.09 -1.76 16.65
C TYR A 175 -8.79 -1.78 18.17
N PRO A 176 -9.13 -0.72 18.93
CA PRO A 176 -8.71 -0.64 20.33
C PRO A 176 -9.57 -1.42 21.33
N TRP A 177 -10.68 -2.03 20.92
CA TRP A 177 -11.64 -2.65 21.84
C TRP A 177 -11.20 -4.05 22.28
N GLU A 178 -11.23 -4.32 23.58
CA GLU A 178 -11.00 -5.66 24.15
C GLU A 178 -12.28 -6.50 24.07
N ARG A 179 -12.19 -7.75 23.60
CA ARG A 179 -13.34 -8.63 23.33
C ARG A 179 -13.03 -10.08 23.71
N ASN A 180 -14.00 -10.78 24.29
CA ASN A 180 -13.92 -12.21 24.52
C ASN A 180 -14.72 -12.98 23.48
N HIS A 181 -14.08 -13.77 22.62
CA HIS A 181 -14.74 -14.52 21.55
C HIS A 181 -15.03 -15.99 21.88
N LEU A 182 -14.52 -16.51 23.00
CA LEU A 182 -14.48 -17.93 23.33
C LEU A 182 -14.95 -18.18 24.78
N PRO A 183 -16.27 -18.18 25.07
CA PRO A 183 -17.39 -18.09 24.13
C PRO A 183 -17.76 -16.65 23.75
N CYS A 184 -18.48 -16.50 22.63
CA CYS A 184 -19.02 -15.22 22.16
C CYS A 184 -20.03 -14.63 23.16
N ASP A 185 -19.89 -13.34 23.48
CA ASP A 185 -20.74 -12.59 24.42
C ASP A 185 -21.25 -11.24 23.87
N PHE A 186 -20.77 -10.80 22.70
CA PHE A 186 -21.04 -9.49 22.09
C PHE A 186 -20.67 -8.28 22.97
N LYS A 187 -19.66 -8.41 23.85
CA LYS A 187 -19.19 -7.31 24.70
C LYS A 187 -17.83 -6.76 24.25
N SER A 188 -17.76 -5.44 24.17
CA SER A 188 -16.56 -4.65 23.87
C SER A 188 -16.20 -3.83 25.10
N GLN A 189 -15.01 -4.03 25.64
CA GLN A 189 -14.49 -3.27 26.76
C GLN A 189 -13.49 -2.21 26.27
N CYS A 190 -13.64 -0.99 26.75
CA CYS A 190 -12.67 0.06 26.50
C CYS A 190 -11.43 -0.17 27.40
N PRO A 191 -10.22 -0.38 26.85
CA PRO A 191 -9.02 -0.55 27.67
C PRO A 191 -8.63 0.72 28.44
N SER A 192 -9.10 1.89 28.01
CA SER A 192 -8.77 3.17 28.67
C SER A 192 -9.59 3.44 29.94
N CYS A 193 -10.88 3.06 29.96
CA CYS A 193 -11.78 3.41 31.08
C CYS A 193 -12.57 2.22 31.63
N ALA A 194 -12.35 1.00 31.10
CA ALA A 194 -13.02 -0.24 31.46
C ALA A 194 -14.55 -0.28 31.25
N SER A 195 -15.14 0.73 30.60
CA SER A 195 -16.56 0.73 30.23
C SER A 195 -16.85 -0.40 29.23
N ILE A 196 -18.01 -1.06 29.39
CA ILE A 196 -18.42 -2.21 28.59
C ILE A 196 -19.64 -1.83 27.74
N TYR A 197 -19.57 -2.14 26.44
CA TYR A 197 -20.61 -1.86 25.46
C TYR A 197 -20.94 -3.09 24.61
N PRO A 198 -22.16 -3.18 24.07
CA PRO A 198 -23.30 -2.35 24.44
C PRO A 198 -23.87 -2.77 25.80
N SER A 199 -24.84 -2.03 26.34
CA SER A 199 -25.44 -2.37 27.65
C SER A 199 -26.34 -3.62 27.60
N ASN A 200 -27.05 -3.83 26.50
CA ASN A 200 -27.97 -4.96 26.26
C ASN A 200 -27.25 -6.27 25.94
N ASN A 201 -27.94 -7.41 26.05
CA ASN A 201 -27.37 -8.73 25.76
C ASN A 201 -28.00 -9.41 24.53
N LEU A 202 -27.34 -9.27 23.37
CA LEU A 202 -27.79 -9.87 22.11
C LEU A 202 -27.80 -11.41 22.13
N THR A 203 -26.95 -12.07 22.93
CA THR A 203 -26.97 -13.55 23.03
C THR A 203 -28.21 -14.07 23.77
N LYS A 204 -28.95 -13.17 24.43
CA LYS A 204 -30.23 -13.45 25.09
C LYS A 204 -31.41 -12.76 24.39
N GLU A 205 -31.20 -12.29 23.16
CA GLU A 205 -32.20 -11.59 22.35
C GLU A 205 -32.75 -10.31 23.02
N ASP A 206 -31.94 -9.70 23.88
CA ASP A 206 -32.22 -8.39 24.46
C ASP A 206 -31.66 -7.30 23.56
N TYR A 207 -32.56 -6.57 22.88
CA TYR A 207 -32.22 -5.52 21.91
C TYR A 207 -32.35 -4.10 22.47
N THR A 208 -32.81 -3.93 23.71
CA THR A 208 -33.32 -2.62 24.18
C THR A 208 -32.82 -2.19 25.55
N SER A 209 -32.22 -3.07 26.35
CA SER A 209 -31.93 -2.75 27.75
C SER A 209 -30.67 -1.88 27.95
N GLY A 210 -30.78 -0.93 28.88
CA GLY A 210 -29.69 -0.07 29.33
C GLY A 210 -29.40 1.15 28.45
N ASP A 211 -28.50 2.01 28.91
CA ASP A 211 -28.31 3.36 28.38
C ASP A 211 -27.52 3.43 27.06
N HIS A 212 -26.82 2.34 26.70
CA HIS A 212 -26.00 2.24 25.50
C HIS A 212 -26.39 1.00 24.68
N ALA A 213 -27.70 0.80 24.50
CA ALA A 213 -28.22 -0.36 23.79
C ALA A 213 -27.90 -0.29 22.29
N ASP A 214 -27.24 -1.33 21.78
CA ASP A 214 -26.96 -1.56 20.36
C ASP A 214 -27.73 -2.81 19.93
N ASP A 215 -28.65 -2.63 18.98
CA ASP A 215 -29.53 -3.67 18.47
C ASP A 215 -28.92 -4.47 17.30
N GLY A 216 -27.64 -4.22 16.99
CA GLY A 216 -26.93 -4.73 15.81
C GLY A 216 -26.63 -3.63 14.78
N TYR A 217 -27.37 -2.52 14.80
CA TYR A 217 -27.24 -1.42 13.83
C TYR A 217 -26.58 -0.16 14.42
N GLY A 218 -26.07 -0.24 15.64
CA GLY A 218 -25.35 0.82 16.31
C GLY A 218 -26.13 1.51 17.42
N TYR A 219 -25.36 2.04 18.36
CA TYR A 219 -25.79 3.00 19.36
C TYR A 219 -25.53 4.43 18.85
N PHE A 220 -26.40 5.37 19.20
CA PHE A 220 -26.19 6.80 18.92
C PHE A 220 -26.18 7.58 20.23
N ASP A 221 -25.19 8.44 20.39
CA ASP A 221 -25.15 9.38 21.51
C ASP A 221 -26.11 10.56 21.31
N ALA A 222 -26.13 11.49 22.27
CA ALA A 222 -27.04 12.63 22.26
C ALA A 222 -26.71 13.64 21.13
N GLU A 223 -25.45 13.67 20.70
CA GLU A 223 -24.91 14.50 19.63
C GLU A 223 -25.15 13.87 18.23
N GLY A 224 -25.54 12.60 18.19
CA GLY A 224 -25.86 11.88 16.96
C GLY A 224 -24.69 11.10 16.36
N HIS A 225 -23.57 10.95 17.07
CA HIS A 225 -22.47 10.09 16.64
C HIS A 225 -22.84 8.62 16.77
N ILE A 226 -22.39 7.80 15.82
CA ILE A 226 -22.68 6.37 15.78
C ILE A 226 -21.55 5.53 16.40
N TYR A 227 -21.94 4.47 17.10
CA TYR A 227 -21.03 3.46 17.66
C TYR A 227 -21.53 2.05 17.30
N LEU A 228 -20.77 1.34 16.48
CA LEU A 228 -21.12 0.04 15.88
C LEU A 228 -20.57 -1.15 16.69
N PHE A 229 -20.88 -1.24 17.98
CA PHE A 229 -20.31 -2.24 18.88
C PHE A 229 -20.63 -3.67 18.46
N ALA A 230 -21.91 -3.97 18.24
CA ALA A 230 -22.37 -5.31 17.91
C ALA A 230 -21.92 -5.74 16.51
N ALA A 231 -22.03 -4.86 15.51
CA ALA A 231 -21.67 -5.17 14.14
C ALA A 231 -20.16 -5.40 13.95
N THR A 232 -19.32 -4.65 14.66
CA THR A 232 -17.87 -4.89 14.62
C THR A 232 -17.46 -6.09 15.44
N TYR A 233 -18.13 -6.37 16.55
CA TYR A 233 -17.93 -7.62 17.28
C TYR A 233 -18.30 -8.82 16.41
N HIS A 234 -19.40 -8.77 15.66
CA HIS A 234 -19.79 -9.83 14.72
C HIS A 234 -18.66 -10.12 13.72
N ARG A 235 -18.09 -9.08 13.09
CA ARG A 235 -16.93 -9.24 12.20
C ARG A 235 -15.77 -9.98 12.91
N ASP A 236 -15.43 -9.59 14.13
CA ASP A 236 -14.33 -10.21 14.88
C ASP A 236 -14.66 -11.64 15.33
N GLN A 237 -15.93 -11.92 15.63
CA GLN A 237 -16.39 -13.27 15.90
C GLN A 237 -16.28 -14.18 14.67
N CYS A 238 -16.56 -13.66 13.46
CA CYS A 238 -16.30 -14.39 12.22
C CYS A 238 -14.79 -14.66 12.00
N ARG A 239 -13.91 -13.79 12.51
CA ARG A 239 -12.44 -14.01 12.55
C ARG A 239 -12.06 -15.10 13.54
N ALA A 240 -12.61 -15.07 14.75
CA ALA A 240 -12.37 -16.11 15.76
C ALA A 240 -12.85 -17.50 15.31
N TYR A 241 -14.02 -17.57 14.66
CA TYR A 241 -14.55 -18.82 14.10
C TYR A 241 -13.61 -19.43 13.06
N HIS A 242 -13.12 -18.57 12.16
CA HIS A 242 -12.14 -18.93 11.13
C HIS A 242 -10.81 -19.38 11.75
N ALA A 243 -10.32 -18.71 12.79
CA ALA A 243 -9.12 -19.14 13.53
C ALA A 243 -9.28 -20.56 14.12
N GLY A 244 -10.48 -20.92 14.57
CA GLY A 244 -10.79 -22.29 15.02
C GLY A 244 -10.71 -23.33 13.90
N ILE A 245 -11.21 -23.01 12.71
CA ILE A 245 -11.07 -23.86 11.50
C ILE A 245 -9.59 -24.07 11.18
N ASN A 246 -8.78 -23.02 11.20
CA ASN A 246 -7.34 -23.10 10.93
C ASN A 246 -6.63 -23.96 11.97
N ALA A 247 -6.87 -23.75 13.26
CA ALA A 247 -6.23 -24.53 14.33
C ALA A 247 -6.53 -26.04 14.22
N LEU A 248 -7.78 -26.42 13.92
CA LEU A 248 -8.17 -27.82 13.68
C LEU A 248 -7.50 -28.37 12.42
N THR A 249 -7.48 -27.61 11.34
CA THR A 249 -6.85 -27.99 10.06
C THR A 249 -5.35 -28.23 10.23
N ASP A 250 -4.65 -27.29 10.88
CA ASP A 250 -3.21 -27.37 11.15
C ASP A 250 -2.88 -28.58 12.02
N SER A 251 -3.68 -28.84 13.06
CA SER A 251 -3.52 -30.04 13.90
C SER A 251 -3.64 -31.33 13.09
N LEU A 252 -4.59 -31.42 12.15
CA LEU A 252 -4.80 -32.61 11.33
C LEU A 252 -3.73 -32.78 10.24
N ARG A 253 -3.12 -31.69 9.75
CA ARG A 253 -2.04 -31.73 8.76
C ARG A 253 -0.67 -32.03 9.37
N THR A 254 -0.48 -31.71 10.66
CA THR A 254 0.80 -31.89 11.37
C THR A 254 0.82 -33.15 12.25
N GLY A 255 -0.34 -33.63 12.70
CA GLY A 255 -0.48 -34.84 13.49
C GLY A 255 -1.14 -36.01 12.76
N ASP A 256 -1.50 -37.04 13.52
CA ASP A 256 -2.31 -38.16 13.02
C ASP A 256 -3.77 -37.72 12.79
N LEU A 257 -4.45 -38.39 11.86
CA LEU A 257 -5.87 -38.18 11.62
C LEU A 257 -6.67 -38.54 12.87
N ASP A 258 -7.28 -37.54 13.50
CA ASP A 258 -8.23 -37.69 14.61
C ASP A 258 -9.66 -37.53 14.04
N GLU A 259 -10.43 -38.62 14.04
CA GLU A 259 -11.78 -38.61 13.48
C GLU A 259 -12.72 -37.64 14.21
N GLU A 260 -12.62 -37.49 15.53
CA GLU A 260 -13.50 -36.59 16.29
C GLU A 260 -13.18 -35.14 15.95
N ARG A 261 -11.89 -34.78 15.88
CA ARG A 261 -11.48 -33.45 15.43
C ARG A 261 -11.91 -33.19 13.98
N THR A 262 -11.79 -34.19 13.11
CA THR A 262 -12.23 -34.09 11.72
C THR A 262 -13.74 -33.91 11.61
N ARG A 263 -14.54 -34.59 12.44
CA ARG A 263 -16.00 -34.39 12.51
C ARG A 263 -16.36 -33.00 13.03
N LYS A 264 -15.64 -32.47 14.03
CA LYS A 264 -15.83 -31.09 14.51
C LYS A 264 -15.50 -30.06 13.42
N LEU A 265 -14.39 -30.25 12.71
CA LEU A 265 -14.03 -29.43 11.55
C LEU A 265 -15.12 -29.49 10.47
N GLY A 266 -15.60 -30.70 10.13
CA GLY A 266 -16.70 -30.91 9.19
C GLY A 266 -18.00 -30.21 9.61
N LEU A 267 -18.36 -30.28 10.89
CA LEU A 267 -19.54 -29.60 11.43
C LEU A 267 -19.40 -28.07 11.33
N MET A 268 -18.21 -27.53 11.60
CA MET A 268 -17.93 -26.11 11.45
C MET A 268 -18.01 -25.65 9.98
N LEU A 269 -17.50 -26.46 9.04
CA LEU A 269 -17.64 -26.20 7.60
C LEU A 269 -19.12 -26.20 7.16
N LEU A 270 -19.92 -27.14 7.65
CA LEU A 270 -21.37 -27.19 7.36
C LEU A 270 -22.12 -25.97 7.94
N ARG A 271 -21.76 -25.55 9.16
CA ARG A 271 -22.31 -24.33 9.78
C ARG A 271 -22.01 -23.10 8.93
N TYR A 272 -20.79 -22.99 8.42
CA TYR A 272 -20.35 -21.90 7.54
C TYR A 272 -21.08 -21.94 6.20
N ALA A 273 -21.15 -23.13 5.58
CA ALA A 273 -21.84 -23.35 4.30
C ALA A 273 -23.31 -22.94 4.36
N THR A 274 -23.98 -23.15 5.51
CA THR A 274 -25.36 -22.72 5.73
C THR A 274 -25.54 -21.21 5.50
N GLU A 275 -24.63 -20.38 6.02
CA GLU A 275 -24.71 -18.92 5.89
C GLU A 275 -24.25 -18.45 4.51
N GLU A 276 -23.16 -19.01 3.96
CA GLU A 276 -22.66 -18.60 2.64
C GLU A 276 -23.64 -18.94 1.52
N LEU A 277 -24.26 -20.14 1.55
CA LEU A 277 -25.28 -20.52 0.58
C LEU A 277 -26.56 -19.68 0.72
N TYR A 278 -26.87 -19.22 1.93
CA TYR A 278 -27.94 -18.27 2.14
C TYR A 278 -27.63 -16.91 1.48
N LEU A 279 -26.44 -16.37 1.73
CA LEU A 279 -25.96 -15.11 1.15
C LEU A 279 -25.73 -15.15 -0.35
N ALA A 280 -25.57 -16.34 -0.92
CA ALA A 280 -25.52 -16.54 -2.36
C ALA A 280 -26.86 -16.18 -3.02
N SER A 281 -28.01 -16.34 -2.35
CA SER A 281 -29.35 -15.99 -2.87
C SER A 281 -29.97 -14.74 -2.24
N VAL A 282 -29.50 -14.36 -1.05
CA VAL A 282 -30.00 -13.21 -0.30
C VAL A 282 -28.83 -12.30 0.04
N PRO A 283 -28.33 -11.52 -0.95
CA PRO A 283 -27.15 -10.71 -0.77
C PRO A 283 -27.38 -9.57 0.23
N GLN A 284 -28.63 -9.29 0.59
CA GLN A 284 -29.05 -8.28 1.55
C GLN A 284 -28.26 -8.32 2.87
N PHE A 285 -27.79 -9.50 3.27
CA PHE A 285 -27.11 -9.73 4.54
C PHE A 285 -25.59 -9.96 4.40
N ARG A 286 -25.05 -9.73 3.20
CA ARG A 286 -23.60 -9.67 3.00
C ARG A 286 -23.01 -8.52 3.82
N TYR A 287 -21.69 -8.53 3.96
CA TYR A 287 -20.96 -7.52 4.69
C TYR A 287 -21.37 -6.10 4.27
N GLY A 288 -21.56 -5.22 5.28
CA GLY A 288 -22.07 -3.85 5.10
C GLY A 288 -21.14 -2.92 4.31
N PRO A 289 -21.47 -1.62 4.20
CA PRO A 289 -20.67 -0.69 3.40
C PRO A 289 -19.20 -0.62 3.86
N SER A 290 -18.29 -0.63 2.88
CA SER A 290 -16.84 -0.83 3.03
C SER A 290 -16.02 0.48 3.06
N LYS A 291 -16.57 1.56 3.62
CA LYS A 291 -16.07 2.93 3.40
C LYS A 291 -14.95 3.40 4.33
N SER A 292 -14.26 2.47 5.01
CA SER A 292 -13.15 2.78 5.94
C SER A 292 -13.48 3.74 7.11
N VAL A 293 -14.76 4.02 7.38
CA VAL A 293 -15.26 4.83 8.49
C VAL A 293 -16.55 4.25 9.05
N GLU A 294 -16.97 4.68 10.25
CA GLU A 294 -18.30 4.38 10.77
C GLU A 294 -19.40 5.16 10.03
N GLU A 295 -20.41 4.45 9.53
CA GLU A 295 -21.61 5.04 8.93
C GLU A 295 -22.87 4.30 9.41
N PRO A 296 -23.98 5.03 9.62
CA PRO A 296 -25.28 4.42 9.87
C PRO A 296 -25.80 3.68 8.64
N TRP A 297 -26.56 2.60 8.88
CA TRP A 297 -27.52 2.13 7.89
C TRP A 297 -28.74 3.04 7.89
N ASP A 298 -29.26 3.38 6.71
CA ASP A 298 -30.46 4.23 6.60
C ASP A 298 -31.64 3.68 7.42
N TRP A 299 -31.89 2.37 7.32
CA TRP A 299 -32.99 1.69 8.01
C TRP A 299 -32.69 0.22 8.34
N GLY A 300 -31.99 -0.46 7.44
CA GLY A 300 -31.53 -1.84 7.60
C GLY A 300 -30.48 -2.18 6.55
N GLN A 301 -30.10 -3.46 6.47
CA GLN A 301 -29.06 -3.87 5.51
C GLN A 301 -29.58 -3.76 4.05
N PRO A 302 -28.85 -3.10 3.12
CA PRO A 302 -29.32 -2.89 1.74
C PRO A 302 -29.51 -4.21 0.99
N ASP A 303 -30.65 -4.39 0.29
CA ASP A 303 -30.81 -5.54 -0.60
C ASP A 303 -30.20 -5.25 -1.97
N TRP A 304 -28.93 -5.63 -2.13
CA TRP A 304 -28.21 -5.48 -3.39
C TRP A 304 -28.89 -6.19 -4.58
N ALA A 305 -29.79 -7.14 -4.33
CA ALA A 305 -30.58 -7.77 -5.39
C ALA A 305 -31.66 -6.85 -5.99
N GLU A 306 -32.06 -5.78 -5.29
CA GLU A 306 -33.08 -4.82 -5.74
C GLU A 306 -32.49 -3.60 -6.48
N GLU A 307 -31.16 -3.48 -6.54
CA GLU A 307 -30.46 -2.42 -7.29
C GLU A 307 -30.70 -2.49 -8.80
N ILE A 308 -30.53 -1.38 -9.52
CA ILE A 308 -30.73 -1.32 -10.99
C ILE A 308 -29.81 -2.31 -11.71
N ASP A 309 -28.56 -2.44 -11.25
CA ASP A 309 -27.61 -3.46 -11.68
C ASP A 309 -27.17 -4.26 -10.44
N PRO A 310 -27.87 -5.38 -10.15
CA PRO A 310 -27.59 -6.17 -8.97
C PRO A 310 -26.16 -6.72 -8.93
N VAL A 311 -25.58 -7.06 -10.09
CA VAL A 311 -24.25 -7.67 -10.14
C VAL A 311 -23.19 -6.62 -9.85
N ALA A 312 -23.28 -5.44 -10.47
CA ALA A 312 -22.35 -4.35 -10.17
C ALA A 312 -22.43 -3.91 -8.70
N ALA A 313 -23.62 -3.95 -8.10
CA ALA A 313 -23.85 -3.59 -6.70
C ALA A 313 -23.16 -4.52 -5.68
N LEU A 314 -22.87 -5.78 -6.06
CA LEU A 314 -22.15 -6.74 -5.21
C LEU A 314 -20.67 -6.42 -5.04
N SER A 315 -20.14 -5.49 -5.85
CA SER A 315 -18.73 -5.17 -5.80
C SER A 315 -18.31 -4.69 -4.40
N ARG A 316 -17.23 -5.30 -3.89
CA ARG A 316 -16.68 -5.10 -2.56
C ARG A 316 -17.57 -5.37 -1.36
N LYS A 317 -18.72 -6.04 -1.55
CA LYS A 317 -19.63 -6.39 -0.46
C LYS A 317 -19.24 -7.67 0.29
N GLY A 318 -18.13 -8.31 -0.10
CA GLY A 318 -17.68 -9.56 0.50
C GLY A 318 -18.80 -10.61 0.52
N SER A 319 -18.82 -11.40 1.59
CA SER A 319 -19.89 -12.33 1.91
C SER A 319 -20.23 -12.24 3.41
N ILE A 320 -20.00 -13.30 4.19
CA ILE A 320 -19.91 -13.23 5.65
C ILE A 320 -18.72 -12.35 6.05
N ARG A 321 -17.59 -12.52 5.36
CA ARG A 321 -16.37 -11.73 5.63
C ARG A 321 -16.35 -10.44 4.82
N TYR A 322 -15.59 -9.49 5.36
CA TYR A 322 -15.20 -8.29 4.64
C TYR A 322 -14.52 -8.66 3.32
N SER A 323 -14.69 -7.84 2.29
CA SER A 323 -14.20 -8.09 0.94
C SER A 323 -12.70 -8.38 0.89
N ILE A 324 -11.87 -7.56 1.56
CA ILE A 324 -10.41 -7.76 1.61
C ILE A 324 -10.04 -9.10 2.26
N ASP A 325 -10.80 -9.54 3.26
CA ASP A 325 -10.57 -10.78 4.01
C ASP A 325 -11.06 -12.03 3.25
N THR A 326 -11.92 -11.86 2.23
CA THR A 326 -12.61 -12.97 1.56
C THR A 326 -11.65 -13.94 0.86
N PRO A 327 -10.59 -13.50 0.16
CA PRO A 327 -9.62 -14.43 -0.41
C PRO A 327 -8.82 -15.24 0.63
N TYR A 328 -8.50 -14.65 1.79
CA TYR A 328 -7.84 -15.37 2.89
C TYR A 328 -8.75 -16.43 3.51
N LEU A 329 -10.05 -16.11 3.63
CA LEU A 329 -11.06 -17.09 4.04
C LEU A 329 -11.13 -18.25 3.04
N ILE A 330 -11.18 -17.94 1.74
CA ILE A 330 -11.23 -18.93 0.67
C ILE A 330 -10.10 -19.95 0.79
N GLU A 331 -8.86 -19.47 0.92
CA GLU A 331 -7.67 -20.32 1.10
C GLU A 331 -7.85 -21.29 2.27
N SER A 332 -8.26 -20.75 3.41
CA SER A 332 -8.42 -21.54 4.65
C SER A 332 -9.55 -22.57 4.56
N LEU A 333 -10.71 -22.19 4.01
CA LEU A 333 -11.84 -23.11 3.85
C LEU A 333 -11.54 -24.20 2.83
N ALA A 334 -10.85 -23.86 1.74
CA ALA A 334 -10.41 -24.82 0.74
C ALA A 334 -9.42 -25.84 1.32
N LEU A 335 -8.44 -25.38 2.12
CA LEU A 335 -7.47 -26.24 2.78
C LEU A 335 -8.12 -27.14 3.84
N ALA A 336 -9.04 -26.58 4.63
CA ALA A 336 -9.80 -27.31 5.65
C ALA A 336 -10.66 -28.41 5.01
N TYR A 337 -11.38 -28.08 3.93
CA TYR A 337 -12.18 -29.06 3.19
C TYR A 337 -11.29 -30.16 2.61
N ASP A 338 -10.21 -29.80 1.90
CA ASP A 338 -9.29 -30.78 1.31
C ASP A 338 -8.68 -31.72 2.35
N THR A 339 -8.33 -31.18 3.53
CA THR A 339 -7.78 -31.95 4.66
C THR A 339 -8.79 -32.92 5.24
N ALA A 340 -10.04 -32.49 5.46
CA ALA A 340 -11.09 -33.33 6.03
C ALA A 340 -11.73 -34.30 5.01
N TRP A 341 -11.61 -34.01 3.71
CA TRP A 341 -12.32 -34.66 2.62
C TRP A 341 -12.35 -36.20 2.70
N PRO A 342 -11.25 -36.93 3.01
CA PRO A 342 -11.27 -38.38 3.06
C PRO A 342 -12.28 -38.96 4.04
N LEU A 343 -12.49 -38.31 5.19
CA LEU A 343 -13.50 -38.76 6.17
C LEU A 343 -14.89 -38.29 5.75
N LEU A 344 -15.04 -37.03 5.31
CA LEU A 344 -16.34 -36.43 5.01
C LEU A 344 -17.14 -37.17 3.95
N ARG A 345 -16.47 -37.75 2.94
CA ARG A 345 -17.09 -38.52 1.85
C ARG A 345 -17.71 -39.85 2.29
N GLU A 346 -17.44 -40.32 3.51
CA GLU A 346 -17.85 -41.64 4.01
C GLU A 346 -18.52 -41.59 5.39
N ASP A 347 -18.41 -40.48 6.14
CA ASP A 347 -18.83 -40.42 7.56
C ASP A 347 -20.32 -40.12 7.76
N THR A 348 -21.09 -41.16 8.08
CA THR A 348 -22.52 -41.04 8.41
C THR A 348 -22.77 -40.38 9.76
N GLN A 349 -21.80 -40.42 10.69
CA GLN A 349 -21.96 -39.82 12.02
C GLN A 349 -22.05 -38.29 11.92
N LEU A 350 -21.26 -37.66 11.06
CA LEU A 350 -21.35 -36.23 10.78
C LEU A 350 -22.71 -35.85 10.17
N VAL A 351 -23.27 -36.68 9.29
CA VAL A 351 -24.62 -36.47 8.72
C VAL A 351 -25.67 -36.43 9.84
N GLU A 352 -25.60 -37.35 10.81
CA GLU A 352 -26.48 -37.37 11.97
C GLU A 352 -26.33 -36.12 12.85
N ARG A 353 -25.08 -35.70 13.13
CA ARG A 353 -24.78 -34.47 13.88
C ARG A 353 -25.35 -33.24 13.17
N ALA A 354 -25.17 -33.13 11.87
CA ALA A 354 -25.69 -32.01 11.07
C ALA A 354 -27.23 -31.95 11.08
N ARG A 355 -27.91 -33.10 10.95
CA ARG A 355 -29.39 -33.17 11.04
C ARG A 355 -29.92 -32.69 12.39
N ALA A 356 -29.18 -32.91 13.48
CA ALA A 356 -29.57 -32.40 14.80
C ALA A 356 -29.63 -30.86 14.86
N PHE A 357 -28.95 -30.16 13.93
CA PHE A 357 -29.01 -28.71 13.77
C PHE A 357 -29.93 -28.24 12.62
N GLY A 358 -30.77 -29.13 12.08
CA GLY A 358 -31.81 -28.79 11.11
C GLY A 358 -31.38 -28.87 9.64
N LEU A 359 -30.21 -29.46 9.34
CA LEU A 359 -29.71 -29.66 7.98
C LEU A 359 -30.35 -30.89 7.32
N SER A 360 -30.88 -30.76 6.09
CA SER A 360 -31.59 -31.81 5.35
C SER A 360 -30.68 -32.83 4.62
N LEU A 361 -29.50 -33.14 5.16
CA LEU A 361 -28.53 -34.04 4.49
C LEU A 361 -28.99 -35.50 4.52
N GLN A 362 -28.91 -36.24 3.42
CA GLN A 362 -29.31 -37.66 3.33
C GLN A 362 -28.13 -38.62 3.48
N SER A 363 -26.95 -38.20 3.05
CA SER A 363 -25.77 -39.05 2.84
C SER A 363 -24.45 -38.28 3.05
N PRO A 364 -23.31 -38.96 3.23
CA PRO A 364 -21.99 -38.31 3.22
C PRO A 364 -21.71 -37.54 1.93
N GLU A 365 -22.23 -38.01 0.79
CA GLU A 365 -22.13 -37.31 -0.48
C GLU A 365 -22.81 -35.93 -0.43
N ASP A 366 -23.94 -35.81 0.28
CA ASP A 366 -24.60 -34.51 0.49
C ASP A 366 -23.75 -33.57 1.35
N THR A 367 -22.98 -34.09 2.30
CA THR A 367 -22.04 -33.29 3.11
C THR A 367 -20.96 -32.67 2.23
N CYS A 368 -20.33 -33.46 1.36
CA CYS A 368 -19.35 -32.96 0.39
C CYS A 368 -20.00 -31.95 -0.57
N LEU A 369 -21.15 -32.29 -1.16
CA LEU A 369 -21.88 -31.41 -2.08
C LEU A 369 -22.17 -30.04 -1.44
N PHE A 370 -22.64 -30.02 -0.20
CA PHE A 370 -23.00 -28.79 0.50
C PHE A 370 -21.79 -27.87 0.74
N ILE A 371 -20.64 -28.44 1.10
CA ILE A 371 -19.39 -27.68 1.29
C ILE A 371 -18.83 -27.20 -0.05
N GLU A 372 -18.87 -28.04 -1.09
CA GLU A 372 -18.42 -27.67 -2.44
C GLU A 372 -19.28 -26.56 -3.05
N GLU A 373 -20.61 -26.58 -2.83
CA GLU A 373 -21.49 -25.48 -3.25
C GLU A 373 -21.15 -24.16 -2.54
N MET A 374 -20.74 -24.19 -1.27
CA MET A 374 -20.25 -23.00 -0.56
C MET A 374 -18.96 -22.47 -1.20
N LEU A 375 -17.98 -23.34 -1.46
CA LEU A 375 -16.73 -22.96 -2.10
C LEU A 375 -16.97 -22.38 -3.51
N ALA A 376 -17.93 -22.93 -4.24
CA ALA A 376 -18.35 -22.42 -5.54
C ALA A 376 -19.15 -21.11 -5.47
N ALA A 377 -19.85 -20.85 -4.37
CA ALA A 377 -20.46 -19.55 -4.08
C ALA A 377 -19.39 -18.49 -3.81
N LEU A 378 -18.38 -18.82 -2.99
CA LEU A 378 -17.23 -17.93 -2.75
C LEU A 378 -16.41 -17.66 -4.02
N LEU A 379 -16.25 -18.65 -4.90
CA LEU A 379 -15.69 -18.43 -6.24
C LEU A 379 -16.49 -17.36 -6.99
N GLN A 380 -17.81 -17.49 -7.03
CA GLN A 380 -18.67 -16.51 -7.70
C GLN A 380 -18.66 -15.14 -7.01
N VAL A 381 -18.48 -15.06 -5.68
CA VAL A 381 -18.26 -13.79 -4.98
C VAL A 381 -17.03 -13.08 -5.54
N THR A 382 -15.93 -13.79 -5.80
CA THR A 382 -14.73 -13.20 -6.41
C THR A 382 -14.97 -12.78 -7.87
N LEU A 383 -15.62 -13.63 -8.68
CA LEU A 383 -15.97 -13.30 -10.08
C LEU A 383 -16.91 -12.10 -10.19
N ASP A 384 -17.81 -11.92 -9.21
CA ASP A 384 -18.70 -10.75 -9.08
C ASP A 384 -17.98 -9.52 -8.51
N ARG A 385 -16.65 -9.58 -8.32
CA ARG A 385 -15.81 -8.52 -7.71
C ARG A 385 -16.22 -8.18 -6.28
N GLY A 386 -16.88 -9.10 -5.59
CA GLY A 386 -17.28 -8.97 -4.19
C GLY A 386 -16.10 -9.11 -3.23
N ALA A 387 -15.06 -9.85 -3.62
CA ALA A 387 -13.87 -10.15 -2.83
C ALA A 387 -12.71 -9.13 -2.97
N GLY A 388 -13.03 -7.88 -3.33
CA GLY A 388 -12.06 -6.80 -3.57
C GLY A 388 -10.97 -6.69 -2.49
N SER A 389 -9.74 -7.07 -2.80
CA SER A 389 -8.60 -7.18 -1.87
C SER A 389 -7.33 -6.51 -2.41
N ASN A 390 -6.22 -6.55 -1.66
CA ASN A 390 -4.91 -6.16 -2.15
C ASN A 390 -4.44 -7.18 -3.21
N LEU A 391 -3.83 -6.68 -4.29
CA LEU A 391 -3.36 -7.55 -5.38
C LEU A 391 -2.15 -8.37 -4.90
N PRO A 392 -2.02 -9.67 -5.26
CA PRO A 392 -2.90 -10.44 -6.14
C PRO A 392 -3.81 -11.45 -5.41
N ARG A 393 -4.29 -11.11 -4.20
CA ARG A 393 -4.98 -12.08 -3.33
C ARG A 393 -6.25 -12.65 -3.95
N GLU A 394 -6.96 -11.89 -4.78
CA GLU A 394 -8.18 -12.35 -5.45
C GLU A 394 -7.90 -13.52 -6.41
N SER A 395 -6.94 -13.37 -7.34
CA SER A 395 -6.60 -14.47 -8.26
C SER A 395 -5.98 -15.66 -7.55
N GLN A 396 -5.21 -15.43 -6.48
CA GLN A 396 -4.71 -16.54 -5.64
C GLN A 396 -5.86 -17.36 -5.06
N GLY A 397 -6.85 -16.71 -4.45
CA GLY A 397 -8.05 -17.38 -3.93
C GLY A 397 -8.79 -18.19 -4.99
N VAL A 398 -8.94 -17.64 -6.20
CA VAL A 398 -9.57 -18.34 -7.34
C VAL A 398 -8.77 -19.59 -7.72
N LEU A 399 -7.46 -19.48 -7.91
CA LEU A 399 -6.61 -20.62 -8.28
C LEU A 399 -6.62 -21.72 -7.21
N ILE A 400 -6.66 -21.36 -5.93
CA ILE A 400 -6.79 -22.31 -4.81
C ILE A 400 -8.13 -23.04 -4.88
N LEU A 401 -9.25 -22.34 -5.15
CA LEU A 401 -10.56 -22.97 -5.30
C LEU A 401 -10.60 -23.94 -6.48
N LEU A 402 -10.03 -23.56 -7.64
CA LEU A 402 -9.98 -24.44 -8.81
C LEU A 402 -9.19 -25.72 -8.53
N ARG A 403 -8.05 -25.60 -7.83
CA ARG A 403 -7.26 -26.76 -7.36
C ARG A 403 -8.06 -27.59 -6.35
N CYS A 404 -8.67 -26.97 -5.36
CA CYS A 404 -9.42 -27.64 -4.29
C CYS A 404 -10.60 -28.46 -4.85
N LEU A 405 -11.41 -27.84 -5.71
CA LEU A 405 -12.58 -28.45 -6.34
C LEU A 405 -12.23 -29.42 -7.48
N ASP A 406 -10.95 -29.50 -7.87
CA ASP A 406 -10.42 -30.37 -8.93
C ASP A 406 -11.22 -30.26 -10.24
N ARG A 407 -11.37 -29.02 -10.72
CA ARG A 407 -12.21 -28.68 -11.89
C ARG A 407 -11.37 -28.62 -13.15
N ALA A 408 -11.74 -29.39 -14.17
CA ALA A 408 -11.15 -29.35 -15.51
C ALA A 408 -11.97 -28.51 -16.51
N ASP A 409 -13.17 -28.09 -16.13
CA ASP A 409 -14.19 -27.44 -16.95
C ASP A 409 -14.39 -25.96 -16.60
N ALA A 410 -13.37 -25.33 -16.00
CA ALA A 410 -13.42 -23.94 -15.54
C ALA A 410 -12.58 -22.99 -16.42
N GLN A 411 -12.57 -23.22 -17.73
CA GLN A 411 -11.85 -22.35 -18.68
C GLN A 411 -12.38 -20.90 -18.64
N ASP A 412 -13.70 -20.72 -18.46
CA ASP A 412 -14.33 -19.40 -18.29
C ASP A 412 -13.78 -18.65 -17.07
N VAL A 413 -13.53 -19.37 -15.97
CA VAL A 413 -12.92 -18.82 -14.75
C VAL A 413 -11.45 -18.46 -15.00
N MET A 414 -10.70 -19.31 -15.70
CA MET A 414 -9.29 -19.06 -16.01
C MET A 414 -9.11 -17.89 -16.99
N ASP A 415 -10.00 -17.77 -17.98
CA ASP A 415 -10.05 -16.63 -18.89
C ASP A 415 -10.31 -15.34 -18.11
N TRP A 416 -11.25 -15.37 -17.15
CA TRP A 416 -11.48 -14.24 -16.23
C TRP A 416 -10.21 -13.89 -15.45
N VAL A 417 -9.52 -14.85 -14.83
CA VAL A 417 -8.30 -14.60 -14.04
C VAL A 417 -7.20 -13.94 -14.89
N TYR A 418 -7.02 -14.36 -16.15
CA TYR A 418 -5.98 -13.82 -17.02
C TYR A 418 -6.34 -12.47 -17.66
N ASP A 419 -7.61 -12.24 -18.01
CA ASP A 419 -8.01 -11.15 -18.89
C ASP A 419 -8.96 -10.10 -18.26
N GLU A 420 -9.67 -10.43 -17.17
CA GLU A 420 -10.72 -9.55 -16.61
C GLU A 420 -10.62 -9.30 -15.10
N GLY A 421 -10.02 -10.24 -14.36
CA GLY A 421 -9.78 -10.16 -12.93
C GLY A 421 -8.92 -8.95 -12.57
N PRO A 422 -8.89 -8.54 -11.30
CA PRO A 422 -8.17 -7.33 -10.87
C PRO A 422 -6.66 -7.41 -11.15
N ASP A 423 -6.09 -8.62 -11.12
CA ASP A 423 -4.66 -8.86 -11.32
C ASP A 423 -4.28 -8.99 -12.79
N THR A 424 -5.24 -9.34 -13.67
CA THR A 424 -5.03 -9.56 -15.11
C THR A 424 -3.74 -10.34 -15.41
N LEU A 425 -3.68 -11.62 -15.01
CA LEU A 425 -2.43 -12.41 -14.97
C LEU A 425 -1.65 -12.44 -16.30
N ARG A 426 -2.29 -12.15 -17.44
CA ARG A 426 -1.59 -12.02 -18.72
C ARG A 426 -0.53 -10.93 -18.74
N VAL A 427 -0.71 -9.86 -17.96
CA VAL A 427 0.19 -8.70 -17.93
C VAL A 427 0.65 -8.32 -16.53
N PHE A 428 0.23 -9.05 -15.48
CA PHE A 428 0.57 -8.76 -14.07
C PHE A 428 2.06 -8.45 -13.86
N SER A 429 2.95 -9.37 -14.26
CA SER A 429 4.40 -9.17 -14.12
C SER A 429 4.92 -7.91 -14.84
N THR A 430 4.34 -7.56 -16.00
CA THR A 430 4.83 -6.46 -16.83
C THR A 430 4.22 -5.11 -16.44
N ASN A 431 3.01 -5.10 -15.87
CA ASN A 431 2.22 -3.88 -15.65
C ASN A 431 2.07 -3.50 -14.18
N ASP A 432 2.20 -4.45 -13.24
CA ASP A 432 2.09 -4.22 -11.80
C ASP A 432 3.45 -4.16 -11.09
N ILE A 433 4.51 -4.57 -11.79
CA ILE A 433 5.90 -4.50 -11.32
C ILE A 433 6.70 -3.58 -12.25
N LEU A 434 7.39 -2.62 -11.66
CA LEU A 434 8.23 -1.67 -12.39
C LEU A 434 9.46 -2.39 -12.98
N PRO A 435 10.09 -1.83 -14.04
CA PRO A 435 11.25 -2.47 -14.69
C PRO A 435 12.39 -2.91 -13.75
N ASP A 436 12.58 -2.17 -12.65
CA ASP A 436 13.59 -2.46 -11.60
C ASP A 436 13.14 -3.51 -10.58
N GLY A 437 12.01 -4.19 -10.82
CA GLY A 437 11.50 -5.28 -9.97
C GLY A 437 10.73 -4.82 -8.75
N THR A 438 10.57 -3.51 -8.54
CA THR A 438 9.78 -3.00 -7.43
C THR A 438 8.28 -2.95 -7.77
N PRO A 439 7.38 -3.31 -6.85
CA PRO A 439 5.95 -3.13 -7.06
C PRO A 439 5.52 -1.67 -6.97
N GLN A 440 4.34 -1.38 -7.52
CA GLN A 440 3.81 -0.03 -7.65
C GLN A 440 3.01 0.48 -6.42
N GLU A 441 3.37 0.13 -5.17
CA GLU A 441 2.67 0.55 -3.94
C GLU A 441 3.67 1.01 -2.85
N ALA A 442 3.38 0.78 -1.56
CA ALA A 442 4.20 1.18 -0.41
C ALA A 442 5.21 0.07 -0.02
N THR A 443 6.43 0.45 0.36
CA THR A 443 7.50 -0.49 0.74
C THR A 443 7.14 -1.31 1.97
N GLY A 444 7.66 -2.54 2.09
CA GLY A 444 7.29 -3.44 3.18
C GLY A 444 5.88 -4.00 2.94
N GLY A 445 4.96 -3.82 3.89
CA GLY A 445 3.65 -4.48 3.94
C GLY A 445 2.93 -4.68 2.60
N TYR A 446 2.64 -3.60 1.87
CA TYR A 446 1.89 -3.70 0.61
C TYR A 446 2.72 -4.24 -0.56
N ASN A 447 3.93 -3.74 -0.79
CA ASN A 447 4.83 -4.28 -1.81
C ASN A 447 5.18 -5.76 -1.57
N ALA A 448 5.21 -6.23 -0.33
CA ALA A 448 5.39 -7.65 -0.02
C ALA A 448 4.22 -8.50 -0.54
N ILE A 449 2.97 -8.00 -0.47
CA ILE A 449 1.80 -8.73 -1.03
C ILE A 449 1.96 -8.93 -2.54
N HIS A 450 2.45 -7.93 -3.28
CA HIS A 450 2.73 -8.06 -4.71
C HIS A 450 3.92 -9.00 -4.98
N SER A 451 5.03 -8.78 -4.27
CA SER A 451 6.28 -9.48 -4.51
C SER A 451 6.17 -10.96 -4.15
N ASP A 452 5.67 -11.29 -2.97
CA ASP A 452 5.40 -12.67 -2.57
C ASP A 452 4.28 -13.27 -3.44
N GLY A 453 3.28 -12.44 -3.74
CA GLY A 453 2.11 -12.88 -4.46
C GLY A 453 2.38 -13.32 -5.90
N LEU A 454 3.38 -12.75 -6.57
CA LEU A 454 3.85 -13.19 -7.89
C LEU A 454 4.30 -14.67 -7.87
N PHE A 455 5.09 -15.06 -6.87
CA PHE A 455 5.59 -16.45 -6.75
C PHE A 455 4.51 -17.41 -6.27
N ASP A 456 3.60 -16.96 -5.39
CA ASP A 456 2.43 -17.74 -4.99
C ASP A 456 1.51 -18.04 -6.18
N LEU A 457 1.20 -17.04 -7.02
CA LEU A 457 0.39 -17.23 -8.22
C LEU A 457 1.03 -18.29 -9.15
N GLU A 458 2.32 -18.18 -9.43
CA GLU A 458 3.03 -19.16 -10.27
C GLU A 458 3.04 -20.55 -9.63
N TYR A 459 3.22 -20.64 -8.30
CA TYR A 459 3.09 -21.90 -7.57
C TYR A 459 1.72 -22.54 -7.80
N HIS A 460 0.62 -21.79 -7.66
CA HIS A 460 -0.72 -22.32 -7.89
C HIS A 460 -0.95 -22.68 -9.37
N LEU A 461 -0.47 -21.88 -10.32
CA LEU A 461 -0.57 -22.16 -11.76
C LEU A 461 0.15 -23.46 -12.14
N ARG A 462 1.40 -23.66 -11.70
CA ARG A 462 2.18 -24.88 -11.97
C ARG A 462 1.49 -26.12 -11.38
N ASN A 463 0.96 -26.02 -10.17
CA ASN A 463 0.23 -27.12 -9.55
C ASN A 463 -1.10 -27.41 -10.27
N LEU A 464 -1.85 -26.38 -10.67
CA LEU A 464 -3.08 -26.55 -11.43
C LEU A 464 -2.83 -27.24 -12.79
N ARG A 465 -1.75 -26.85 -13.50
CA ARG A 465 -1.30 -27.52 -14.73
C ARG A 465 -0.93 -28.98 -14.50
N THR A 466 -0.30 -29.28 -13.38
CA THR A 466 0.04 -30.68 -13.02
C THR A 466 -1.22 -31.51 -12.72
N GLN A 467 -2.21 -30.89 -12.07
CA GLN A 467 -3.49 -31.54 -11.74
C GLN A 467 -4.38 -31.78 -12.96
N GLN A 468 -4.41 -30.81 -13.89
CA GLN A 468 -5.31 -30.75 -15.04
C GLN A 468 -4.57 -30.27 -16.32
N PRO A 469 -3.63 -31.07 -16.86
CA PRO A 469 -2.72 -30.62 -17.93
C PRO A 469 -3.41 -30.28 -19.25
N ASP A 470 -4.47 -31.02 -19.60
CA ASP A 470 -5.21 -30.80 -20.85
C ASP A 470 -6.14 -29.58 -20.78
N ALA A 471 -6.61 -29.23 -19.58
CA ALA A 471 -7.57 -28.15 -19.36
C ALA A 471 -6.92 -26.76 -19.36
N TYR A 472 -5.68 -26.67 -18.86
CA TYR A 472 -5.01 -25.39 -18.61
C TYR A 472 -3.59 -25.32 -19.20
N PRO A 473 -3.42 -25.51 -20.52
CA PRO A 473 -2.10 -25.50 -21.14
C PRO A 473 -1.43 -24.13 -21.06
N GLU A 474 -0.10 -24.11 -20.94
CA GLU A 474 0.69 -22.87 -20.88
C GLU A 474 0.56 -22.00 -22.14
N SER A 475 0.19 -22.60 -23.28
CA SER A 475 -0.10 -21.87 -24.52
C SER A 475 -1.29 -20.91 -24.42
N LEU A 476 -2.23 -21.17 -23.50
CA LEU A 476 -3.39 -20.31 -23.25
C LEU A 476 -3.17 -19.44 -21.99
N TYR A 477 -2.58 -20.05 -20.97
CA TYR A 477 -2.34 -19.48 -19.66
C TYR A 477 -0.83 -19.46 -19.38
N PRO A 478 -0.06 -18.50 -19.94
CA PRO A 478 1.41 -18.49 -19.85
C PRO A 478 1.92 -18.32 -18.41
N SER A 479 3.15 -18.77 -18.17
CA SER A 479 3.87 -18.50 -16.91
C SER A 479 4.09 -17.01 -16.69
N LEU A 480 4.02 -16.58 -15.42
CA LEU A 480 4.30 -15.20 -15.01
C LEU A 480 5.79 -14.85 -15.09
N PHE A 481 6.66 -15.86 -15.20
CA PHE A 481 8.12 -15.73 -15.26
C PHE A 481 8.67 -15.68 -16.69
N LYS A 482 7.79 -15.52 -17.69
CA LYS A 482 8.24 -15.20 -19.06
C LYS A 482 8.84 -13.79 -19.16
N ASP A 483 8.47 -12.88 -18.25
CA ASP A 483 9.02 -11.53 -18.18
C ASP A 483 10.28 -11.49 -17.29
N PRO A 484 11.37 -10.80 -17.70
CA PRO A 484 12.62 -10.73 -16.94
C PRO A 484 12.46 -10.16 -15.52
N ARG A 485 11.39 -9.38 -15.26
CA ARG A 485 11.11 -8.86 -13.91
C ARG A 485 10.96 -9.93 -12.85
N GLY A 486 10.55 -11.16 -13.22
CA GLY A 486 10.42 -12.25 -12.26
C GLY A 486 11.71 -12.54 -11.51
N ALA A 487 12.87 -12.43 -12.17
CA ALA A 487 14.19 -12.55 -11.54
C ALA A 487 14.66 -11.26 -10.86
N ARG A 488 14.15 -10.10 -11.28
CA ARG A 488 14.51 -8.80 -10.73
C ARG A 488 13.85 -8.51 -9.37
N VAL A 489 12.63 -9.00 -9.15
CA VAL A 489 11.84 -8.76 -7.92
C VAL A 489 12.60 -9.10 -6.62
N PRO A 490 13.18 -10.30 -6.45
CA PRO A 490 13.92 -10.62 -5.21
C PRO A 490 15.15 -9.74 -5.00
N GLN A 491 15.80 -9.32 -6.09
CA GLN A 491 16.99 -8.46 -6.04
C GLN A 491 16.59 -7.05 -5.57
N ALA A 492 15.51 -6.50 -6.12
CA ALA A 492 15.00 -5.17 -5.78
C ALA A 492 14.69 -5.02 -4.29
N LEU A 493 14.08 -6.06 -3.70
CA LEU A 493 13.81 -6.12 -2.26
C LEU A 493 15.10 -6.10 -1.42
N CYS A 494 16.17 -6.72 -1.89
CA CYS A 494 17.47 -6.65 -1.22
C CYS A 494 18.05 -5.23 -1.31
N GLU A 495 17.96 -4.61 -2.49
CA GLU A 495 18.56 -3.31 -2.80
C GLU A 495 17.91 -2.12 -2.11
N ILE A 496 16.70 -2.26 -1.56
CA ILE A 496 16.07 -1.23 -0.70
C ILE A 496 16.52 -1.30 0.77
N THR A 497 17.34 -2.28 1.16
CA THR A 497 17.81 -2.46 2.55
C THR A 497 18.74 -1.32 2.98
N MET A 498 18.52 -0.66 4.12
CA MET A 498 19.38 0.43 4.57
C MET A 498 20.71 -0.09 5.16
N ILE A 499 20.68 -0.78 6.31
CA ILE A 499 21.87 -1.19 7.10
C ILE A 499 21.86 -2.68 7.47
N GLY A 500 21.38 -3.55 6.58
CA GLY A 500 21.20 -4.99 6.85
C GLY A 500 20.09 -5.36 7.86
N LYS A 501 19.58 -4.39 8.64
CA LYS A 501 18.58 -4.57 9.72
C LYS A 501 17.24 -3.86 9.49
N SER A 502 17.19 -2.99 8.49
CA SER A 502 16.00 -2.24 8.08
C SER A 502 16.08 -1.94 6.59
N TYR A 503 15.00 -1.46 6.01
CA TYR A 503 14.87 -1.08 4.61
C TYR A 503 14.20 0.28 4.49
N PHE A 504 14.37 0.92 3.34
CA PHE A 504 13.81 2.23 3.07
C PHE A 504 12.28 2.18 3.15
N GLN A 505 11.72 3.11 3.92
CA GLN A 505 10.28 3.21 4.17
C GLN A 505 9.66 4.25 3.21
N PHE A 506 8.50 3.95 2.63
CA PHE A 506 7.78 4.81 1.70
C PHE A 506 6.28 4.46 1.74
N GLY A 507 5.41 5.47 1.76
CA GLY A 507 3.95 5.31 1.84
C GLY A 507 3.44 4.69 3.16
N ASP A 508 2.24 4.08 3.12
CA ASP A 508 1.62 3.30 4.20
C ASP A 508 2.38 1.95 4.40
N GLY A 509 3.71 1.98 4.42
CA GLY A 509 4.56 0.83 4.68
C GLY A 509 4.91 0.68 6.16
N SER A 510 5.68 -0.34 6.48
CA SER A 510 6.37 -0.45 7.76
C SER A 510 7.71 -1.14 7.58
N ALA A 511 8.77 -0.54 8.14
CA ALA A 511 10.13 -1.07 8.20
C ALA A 511 10.61 -1.13 9.67
N PRO A 512 11.53 -2.05 10.02
CA PRO A 512 12.12 -2.05 11.36
C PRO A 512 12.72 -0.68 11.72
N GLY A 513 12.23 -0.07 12.79
CA GLY A 513 12.66 1.26 13.23
C GLY A 513 11.92 2.45 12.61
N SER A 514 10.97 2.24 11.68
CA SER A 514 10.19 3.33 11.06
C SER A 514 8.83 3.61 11.74
N ALA A 515 8.48 2.90 12.80
CA ALA A 515 7.26 3.10 13.60
C ALA A 515 7.58 3.28 15.09
N GLY A 516 6.79 4.08 15.80
CA GLY A 516 6.97 4.47 17.21
C GLY A 516 6.79 3.36 18.26
N ILE A 517 7.26 2.15 18.01
CA ILE A 517 7.38 1.10 19.02
C ILE A 517 8.84 0.69 19.07
N GLN A 518 9.61 1.39 19.88
CA GLN A 518 10.98 1.01 20.21
C GLN A 518 11.05 0.55 21.66
N THR A 519 12.06 -0.26 21.95
CA THR A 519 12.23 -0.87 23.28
C THR A 519 12.36 0.22 24.35
N LYS A 520 12.01 -0.12 25.59
CA LYS A 520 11.80 0.85 26.67
C LYS A 520 12.98 1.81 26.94
N ASP A 521 14.19 1.50 26.45
CA ASP A 521 15.42 2.27 26.74
C ASP A 521 16.42 2.38 25.55
N SER A 522 16.10 1.91 24.34
CA SER A 522 17.02 2.04 23.19
C SER A 522 16.32 2.05 21.84
N ILE A 523 16.90 2.83 20.93
CA ILE A 523 16.48 2.95 19.53
C ILE A 523 17.24 2.02 18.57
N ARG A 524 18.10 1.16 19.12
CA ARG A 524 18.95 0.25 18.34
C ARG A 524 18.14 -0.91 17.74
N LEU A 525 18.42 -1.21 16.48
CA LEU A 525 17.91 -2.37 15.78
C LEU A 525 18.76 -3.60 16.10
N GLU A 526 18.14 -4.60 16.74
CA GLU A 526 18.82 -5.82 17.18
C GLU A 526 18.69 -6.99 16.18
N ASN A 527 17.62 -7.01 15.37
CA ASN A 527 17.35 -8.11 14.45
C ASN A 527 17.97 -7.85 13.07
N ASP A 528 18.76 -8.80 12.59
CA ASP A 528 19.29 -8.78 11.22
C ASP A 528 18.26 -9.32 10.22
N LEU A 529 18.17 -8.67 9.06
CA LEU A 529 17.39 -9.12 7.91
C LEU A 529 18.25 -9.78 6.83
N TYR A 530 19.59 -9.78 7.01
CA TYR A 530 20.57 -10.31 6.04
C TYR A 530 20.34 -9.80 4.61
N HIS A 531 19.90 -8.54 4.49
CA HIS A 531 19.60 -7.89 3.21
C HIS A 531 18.54 -8.60 2.36
N ALA A 532 17.58 -9.29 2.98
CA ALA A 532 16.50 -9.97 2.28
C ALA A 532 15.18 -9.85 3.07
N PRO A 533 14.43 -8.75 2.90
CA PRO A 533 13.14 -8.54 3.58
C PRO A 533 12.00 -9.37 2.93
N MET A 534 12.29 -10.61 2.52
CA MET A 534 11.40 -11.51 1.78
C MET A 534 11.18 -12.79 2.58
N ASN A 535 10.00 -13.39 2.45
CA ASN A 535 9.70 -14.66 3.10
C ASN A 535 10.64 -15.78 2.59
N ALA A 536 11.19 -16.58 3.51
CA ALA A 536 12.16 -17.64 3.18
C ALA A 536 11.62 -18.69 2.20
N SER A 537 10.36 -19.08 2.32
CA SER A 537 9.72 -20.04 1.41
C SER A 537 9.51 -19.47 0.01
N VAL A 538 9.27 -18.16 -0.08
CA VAL A 538 9.11 -17.46 -1.35
C VAL A 538 10.48 -17.29 -2.01
N LEU A 539 11.53 -17.03 -1.24
CA LEU A 539 12.91 -16.98 -1.74
C LEU A 539 13.41 -18.34 -2.28
N GLU A 540 12.99 -19.45 -1.66
CA GLU A 540 13.24 -20.80 -2.18
C GLU A 540 12.54 -21.04 -3.52
N ARG A 541 11.27 -20.62 -3.62
CA ARG A 541 10.53 -20.66 -4.88
C ARG A 541 11.17 -19.77 -5.93
N ALA A 542 11.59 -18.57 -5.56
CA ALA A 542 12.25 -17.65 -6.48
C ALA A 542 13.52 -18.26 -7.08
N THR A 543 14.36 -18.87 -6.24
CA THR A 543 15.56 -19.61 -6.67
C THR A 543 15.20 -20.72 -7.64
N THR A 544 14.16 -21.50 -7.32
CA THR A 544 13.72 -22.64 -8.13
C THR A 544 13.10 -22.22 -9.46
N PHE A 545 12.27 -21.17 -9.47
CA PHE A 545 11.46 -20.78 -10.62
C PHE A 545 12.26 -19.98 -11.66
N THR A 546 13.26 -19.23 -11.20
CA THR A 546 14.11 -18.38 -12.05
C THR A 546 15.39 -19.09 -12.47
N SER A 547 15.91 -20.00 -11.64
CA SER A 547 17.27 -20.57 -11.79
C SER A 547 18.38 -19.50 -11.89
N ASP A 548 18.13 -18.32 -11.32
CA ASP A 548 19.05 -17.18 -11.36
C ASP A 548 20.17 -17.36 -10.30
N PRO A 549 21.45 -17.24 -10.68
CA PRO A 549 22.57 -17.43 -9.77
C PRO A 549 22.65 -16.38 -8.66
N HIS A 550 22.21 -15.14 -8.91
CA HIS A 550 22.21 -14.10 -7.89
C HIS A 550 21.09 -14.32 -6.87
N ILE A 551 19.93 -14.82 -7.29
CA ILE A 551 18.86 -15.24 -6.36
C ILE A 551 19.34 -16.41 -5.48
N ALA A 552 20.05 -17.38 -6.06
CA ALA A 552 20.64 -18.48 -5.29
C ALA A 552 21.67 -17.97 -4.26
N GLU A 553 22.45 -16.95 -4.60
CA GLU A 553 23.36 -16.28 -3.67
C GLU A 553 22.61 -15.57 -2.53
N ILE A 554 21.53 -14.83 -2.84
CA ILE A 554 20.64 -14.21 -1.84
C ILE A 554 20.13 -15.28 -0.86
N GLN A 555 19.58 -16.39 -1.38
CA GLN A 555 19.06 -17.48 -0.55
C GLN A 555 20.15 -18.08 0.35
N SER A 556 21.33 -18.35 -0.19
CA SER A 556 22.46 -18.89 0.55
C SER A 556 22.92 -17.94 1.67
N SER A 557 22.97 -16.63 1.40
CA SER A 557 23.31 -15.60 2.39
C SER A 557 22.36 -15.62 3.58
N VAL A 558 21.04 -15.66 3.32
CA VAL A 558 20.01 -15.71 4.38
C VAL A 558 20.11 -17.00 5.19
N GLN A 559 20.24 -18.15 4.54
CA GLN A 559 20.37 -19.45 5.21
C GLN A 559 21.63 -19.52 6.10
N ASN A 560 22.72 -18.92 5.64
CA ASN A 560 23.98 -18.87 6.39
C ASN A 560 24.09 -17.70 7.38
N LYS A 561 23.05 -16.85 7.48
CA LYS A 561 23.04 -15.65 8.33
C LYS A 561 24.21 -14.71 8.03
N GLN A 562 24.47 -14.49 6.74
CA GLN A 562 25.58 -13.67 6.25
C GLN A 562 25.06 -12.42 5.54
N HIS A 563 25.58 -11.27 5.96
CA HIS A 563 25.38 -10.01 5.26
C HIS A 563 26.18 -9.95 3.97
N ARG A 564 25.64 -9.24 2.98
CA ARG A 564 26.27 -9.00 1.68
C ARG A 564 26.58 -7.51 1.55
N ALA A 565 27.71 -7.17 0.95
CA ALA A 565 28.05 -5.78 0.65
C ALA A 565 27.27 -5.35 -0.59
N LEU A 566 26.24 -4.51 -0.42
CA LEU A 566 25.41 -4.06 -1.54
C LEU A 566 25.98 -2.84 -2.27
N GLY A 567 26.72 -1.98 -1.56
CA GLY A 567 27.13 -0.68 -2.08
C GLY A 567 25.93 0.27 -2.32
N PRO A 568 26.13 1.39 -3.04
CA PRO A 568 25.03 2.28 -3.39
C PRO A 568 24.09 1.61 -4.39
N THR A 569 22.77 1.77 -4.21
CA THR A 569 21.74 1.23 -5.12
C THR A 569 20.85 2.36 -5.65
N ILE A 570 20.46 2.26 -6.91
CA ILE A 570 19.59 3.23 -7.59
C ILE A 570 18.52 2.44 -8.34
N LEU A 571 17.29 2.52 -7.85
CA LEU A 571 16.08 1.94 -8.44
C LEU A 571 15.29 3.08 -9.08
N ASP A 572 15.70 3.49 -10.29
CA ASP A 572 15.21 4.72 -10.93
C ASP A 572 13.76 4.60 -11.44
N SER A 573 13.20 3.37 -11.53
CA SER A 573 11.82 3.21 -12.02
C SER A 573 10.82 3.56 -10.94
N VAL A 574 11.03 3.06 -9.71
CA VAL A 574 10.30 3.52 -8.51
C VAL A 574 10.80 4.84 -7.99
N GLY A 575 12.00 5.24 -8.40
CA GLY A 575 12.69 6.43 -7.96
C GLY A 575 13.08 6.36 -6.49
N ILE A 576 13.86 5.33 -6.12
CA ILE A 576 14.50 5.22 -4.81
C ILE A 576 16.00 5.09 -5.03
N ALA A 577 16.81 5.81 -4.26
CA ALA A 577 18.26 5.61 -4.25
C ALA A 577 18.78 5.58 -2.82
N ILE A 578 19.76 4.71 -2.57
CA ILE A 578 20.33 4.48 -1.25
C ILE A 578 21.86 4.47 -1.35
N LEU A 579 22.50 5.29 -0.53
CA LEU A 579 23.94 5.40 -0.32
C LEU A 579 24.32 4.62 0.93
N ARG A 580 25.49 3.96 0.92
CA ARG A 580 25.90 2.99 1.94
C ARG A 580 27.40 3.04 2.20
N THR A 581 27.81 2.90 3.46
CA THR A 581 29.23 2.64 3.78
C THR A 581 29.65 1.25 3.27
N PRO A 582 30.95 1.00 3.01
CA PRO A 582 31.38 -0.18 2.24
C PRO A 582 31.36 -1.51 3.03
N GLU A 583 31.16 -1.49 4.34
CA GLU A 583 31.14 -2.69 5.19
C GLU A 583 29.82 -3.49 5.04
N ALA A 584 29.81 -4.75 5.51
CA ALA A 584 28.61 -5.59 5.53
C ALA A 584 28.44 -6.25 6.93
N PRO A 585 27.34 -5.97 7.67
CA PRO A 585 26.32 -4.98 7.34
C PRO A 585 26.91 -3.57 7.32
N GLU A 586 26.23 -2.68 6.61
CA GLU A 586 26.64 -1.30 6.46
C GLU A 586 26.50 -0.58 7.79
N ARG A 587 27.52 0.20 8.16
CA ARG A 587 27.48 1.03 9.37
C ARG A 587 26.49 2.18 9.24
N ALA A 588 26.35 2.75 8.05
CA ALA A 588 25.41 3.83 7.78
C ALA A 588 24.85 3.78 6.36
N ALA A 589 23.64 4.28 6.20
CA ALA A 589 22.97 4.43 4.93
C ALA A 589 22.07 5.67 4.87
N VAL A 590 22.00 6.28 3.70
CA VAL A 590 21.12 7.42 3.40
C VAL A 590 20.26 7.06 2.20
N GLY A 591 18.95 7.17 2.34
CA GLY A 591 17.99 6.90 1.26
C GLY A 591 17.22 8.15 0.87
N ILE A 592 16.79 8.22 -0.39
CA ILE A 592 15.89 9.25 -0.91
C ILE A 592 14.84 8.67 -1.85
N ALA A 593 13.59 9.11 -1.69
CA ALA A 593 12.50 8.83 -2.62
C ALA A 593 12.31 10.00 -3.60
N TYR A 594 12.35 9.75 -4.89
CA TYR A 594 12.11 10.74 -5.95
C TYR A 594 11.18 10.23 -7.05
N GLY A 595 10.62 9.03 -6.95
CA GLY A 595 9.55 8.58 -7.84
C GLY A 595 8.16 8.81 -7.26
N ASP A 596 7.18 8.12 -7.82
CA ASP A 596 5.79 8.13 -7.37
C ASP A 596 5.16 6.78 -7.71
N THR A 597 4.26 6.29 -6.86
CA THR A 597 3.62 4.98 -6.99
C THR A 597 2.09 5.08 -6.88
N MET A 598 1.40 3.95 -7.02
CA MET A 598 -0.05 3.85 -7.01
C MET A 598 -0.56 3.30 -5.68
N HIS A 599 -1.62 3.91 -5.13
CA HIS A 599 -2.26 3.50 -3.87
C HIS A 599 -1.32 3.56 -2.65
N HIS A 600 -1.90 3.71 -1.45
CA HIS A 600 -1.19 3.66 -0.16
C HIS A 600 0.11 4.49 -0.09
N ARG A 601 0.21 5.55 -0.91
CA ARG A 601 1.38 6.41 -1.02
C ARG A 601 1.21 7.63 -0.13
N HIS A 602 2.32 8.28 0.18
CA HIS A 602 2.32 9.57 0.85
C HIS A 602 2.58 10.72 -0.15
N ARG A 603 2.65 11.94 0.36
CA ARG A 603 3.17 13.13 -0.34
C ARG A 603 4.62 13.37 0.06
N ASP A 604 5.45 12.36 -0.17
CA ASP A 604 6.81 12.16 0.32
C ASP A 604 7.87 12.34 -0.78
N LEU A 605 7.55 13.06 -1.85
CA LEU A 605 8.50 13.36 -2.92
C LEU A 605 9.76 14.03 -2.33
N LEU A 606 10.93 13.49 -2.62
CA LEU A 606 12.23 13.88 -2.05
C LEU A 606 12.40 13.62 -0.55
N ASP A 607 11.61 12.78 0.11
CA ASP A 607 11.88 12.37 1.50
C ASP A 607 13.27 11.73 1.65
N VAL A 608 13.98 12.08 2.73
CA VAL A 608 15.33 11.60 3.03
C VAL A 608 15.35 10.86 4.36
N GLN A 609 15.98 9.69 4.38
CA GLN A 609 16.13 8.86 5.57
C GLN A 609 17.60 8.55 5.84
N LEU A 610 17.96 8.44 7.11
CA LEU A 610 19.33 8.24 7.57
C LEU A 610 19.33 7.21 8.70
N PHE A 611 20.08 6.13 8.48
CA PHE A 611 20.35 5.10 9.46
C PHE A 611 21.86 5.05 9.69
N ALA A 612 22.28 5.00 10.94
CA ALA A 612 23.69 4.90 11.30
C ALA A 612 23.83 4.20 12.65
N PHE A 613 24.94 3.49 12.87
CA PHE A 613 25.23 2.84 14.16
C PHE A 613 24.08 1.93 14.64
N ASP A 614 23.49 1.12 13.75
CA ASP A 614 22.30 0.29 14.04
C ASP A 614 21.04 1.08 14.45
N ARG A 615 20.93 2.39 14.20
CA ARG A 615 19.83 3.24 14.70
C ARG A 615 19.18 4.08 13.59
N PRO A 616 17.86 4.33 13.67
CA PRO A 616 17.17 5.29 12.81
C PRO A 616 17.40 6.72 13.33
N PHE A 617 18.01 7.59 12.51
CA PHE A 617 18.21 9.01 12.84
C PHE A 617 17.23 9.93 12.11
N LEU A 618 16.99 9.67 10.82
CA LEU A 618 15.92 10.30 10.04
C LEU A 618 15.06 9.19 9.43
N THR A 619 13.76 9.26 9.64
CA THR A 619 12.80 8.25 9.20
C THR A 619 11.57 8.89 8.57
N ASP A 620 10.79 8.08 7.85
CA ASP A 620 9.41 8.35 7.46
C ASP A 620 8.45 7.95 8.59
N LEU A 621 7.21 8.48 8.61
CA LEU A 621 6.23 8.20 9.66
C LEU A 621 5.57 6.83 9.48
N GLY A 622 5.50 6.36 8.23
CA GLY A 622 4.97 5.07 7.82
C GLY A 622 3.46 4.95 8.01
N TYR A 623 3.04 3.70 8.22
CA TYR A 623 1.63 3.31 8.31
C TYR A 623 0.80 4.22 9.23
N PRO A 624 -0.40 4.63 8.82
CA PRO A 624 -1.23 5.57 9.56
C PRO A 624 -1.67 5.04 10.92
N GLN A 625 -1.87 5.93 11.90
CA GLN A 625 -2.48 5.58 13.18
C GLN A 625 -3.93 5.09 12.98
N SER A 626 -4.69 5.74 12.08
CA SER A 626 -6.06 5.42 11.68
C SER A 626 -6.37 5.98 10.31
N TRP A 627 -7.43 5.49 9.64
CA TRP A 627 -7.93 6.09 8.39
C TRP A 627 -8.40 7.54 8.57
N ALA A 628 -8.74 7.95 9.79
CA ALA A 628 -9.09 9.34 10.11
C ALA A 628 -7.88 10.28 10.12
N SER A 629 -6.66 9.75 10.32
CA SER A 629 -5.42 10.56 10.39
C SER A 629 -4.59 10.53 9.11
N THR A 630 -4.73 9.50 8.27
CA THR A 630 -3.85 9.26 7.10
C THR A 630 -3.65 10.51 6.23
N SER A 631 -4.73 11.07 5.69
CA SER A 631 -4.66 12.24 4.80
C SER A 631 -4.18 13.53 5.48
N PRO A 632 -4.72 13.93 6.66
CA PRO A 632 -4.30 15.15 7.32
C PRO A 632 -2.91 15.07 7.98
N TRP A 633 -2.35 13.87 8.21
CA TRP A 633 -1.11 13.71 8.97
C TRP A 633 -0.08 12.77 8.31
N GLU A 634 -0.27 11.45 8.33
CA GLU A 634 0.79 10.51 7.92
C GLU A 634 1.17 10.63 6.44
N ALA A 635 0.20 10.77 5.54
CA ALA A 635 0.44 10.92 4.11
C ALA A 635 0.74 12.38 3.68
N HIS A 636 0.88 13.31 4.61
CA HIS A 636 1.04 14.73 4.32
C HIS A 636 2.53 15.12 4.22
N TRP A 637 2.91 15.92 3.23
CA TRP A 637 4.33 16.30 2.99
C TRP A 637 5.05 16.84 4.24
N ALA A 638 4.35 17.65 5.05
CA ALA A 638 4.92 18.27 6.24
C ALA A 638 5.47 17.30 7.30
N THR A 639 5.02 16.04 7.34
CA THR A 639 5.50 15.02 8.30
C THR A 639 6.76 14.27 7.83
N HIS A 640 7.26 14.59 6.63
CA HIS A 640 8.39 13.96 5.96
C HIS A 640 9.63 14.89 5.97
N ASN A 641 10.81 14.36 5.64
CA ASN A 641 12.08 15.08 5.54
C ASN A 641 12.28 15.66 4.13
N THR A 642 11.33 16.47 3.68
CA THR A 642 11.15 16.87 2.27
C THR A 642 11.33 18.37 2.02
N VAL A 643 11.27 18.76 0.74
CA VAL A 643 11.02 20.12 0.26
C VAL A 643 9.65 20.21 -0.41
N TRP A 644 8.98 21.34 -0.28
CA TRP A 644 7.66 21.55 -0.84
C TRP A 644 7.46 22.98 -1.34
N ALA A 645 6.53 23.15 -2.27
CA ALA A 645 6.04 24.46 -2.65
C ALA A 645 4.52 24.42 -2.86
N ASP A 646 3.86 25.43 -2.33
CA ASP A 646 2.42 25.61 -2.48
C ASP A 646 2.06 25.93 -3.93
N LEU A 647 1.09 25.18 -4.45
CA LEU A 647 0.46 25.48 -5.73
C LEU A 647 -0.41 26.73 -5.61
N PRO A 648 -0.78 27.38 -6.72
CA PRO A 648 -1.90 28.31 -6.72
C PRO A 648 -3.18 27.65 -6.17
N SER A 649 -3.94 28.38 -5.36
CA SER A 649 -5.13 27.85 -4.69
C SER A 649 -6.16 27.28 -5.69
N GLY A 650 -6.63 26.06 -5.44
CA GLY A 650 -7.64 25.36 -6.25
C GLY A 650 -7.10 24.21 -7.13
N GLU A 651 -5.77 24.07 -7.26
CA GLU A 651 -5.12 22.99 -8.02
C GLU A 651 -5.04 21.66 -7.24
N PRO A 652 -5.07 20.49 -7.91
CA PRO A 652 -4.89 19.18 -7.30
C PRO A 652 -3.54 19.02 -6.56
N THR A 653 -3.54 18.35 -5.40
CA THR A 653 -2.41 18.34 -4.44
C THR A 653 -1.38 17.21 -4.65
N SER A 654 -1.22 16.69 -5.87
CA SER A 654 -0.32 15.55 -6.15
C SER A 654 1.16 15.91 -5.90
N ALA A 655 1.94 14.97 -5.36
CA ALA A 655 3.31 15.27 -4.91
C ALA A 655 4.26 15.57 -6.07
N GLY A 656 4.18 14.77 -7.14
CA GLY A 656 5.01 14.91 -8.34
C GLY A 656 5.95 13.73 -8.53
N ARG A 657 6.98 13.92 -9.35
CA ARG A 657 7.99 12.91 -9.69
C ARG A 657 9.31 13.57 -10.06
N GLY A 658 10.41 12.90 -9.79
CA GLY A 658 11.76 13.28 -10.15
C GLY A 658 12.53 12.24 -10.95
N ARG A 659 13.81 12.56 -11.15
CA ARG A 659 14.81 11.80 -11.90
C ARG A 659 16.19 11.99 -11.27
N LEU A 660 17.03 10.97 -11.35
CA LEU A 660 18.44 11.11 -11.07
C LEU A 660 19.12 11.93 -12.17
N VAL A 661 19.86 12.98 -11.78
CA VAL A 661 20.65 13.78 -12.73
C VAL A 661 22.10 13.32 -12.73
N ARG A 662 22.69 13.11 -11.56
CA ARG A 662 24.08 12.61 -11.41
C ARG A 662 24.24 11.72 -10.19
N ALA A 663 25.15 10.75 -10.28
CA ALA A 663 25.61 9.93 -9.17
C ALA A 663 27.14 9.87 -9.18
N LEU A 664 27.79 10.45 -8.17
CA LEU A 664 29.24 10.51 -8.04
C LEU A 664 29.69 9.65 -6.87
N PHE A 665 30.50 8.62 -7.15
CA PHE A 665 31.05 7.72 -6.15
C PHE A 665 32.59 7.78 -6.13
N THR A 666 33.14 8.11 -4.98
CA THR A 666 34.58 8.11 -4.70
C THR A 666 34.82 7.64 -3.26
N ASP A 667 36.08 7.42 -2.90
CA ASP A 667 36.43 6.78 -1.63
C ASP A 667 35.92 7.60 -0.43
N GLY A 668 35.03 7.00 0.35
CA GLY A 668 34.38 7.61 1.52
C GLY A 668 33.41 8.75 1.21
N ILE A 669 33.05 8.99 -0.06
CA ILE A 669 32.09 10.02 -0.45
C ILE A 669 31.20 9.52 -1.59
N GLN A 670 29.89 9.48 -1.33
CA GLN A 670 28.87 9.12 -2.32
C GLN A 670 27.88 10.27 -2.45
N ILE A 671 27.54 10.69 -3.67
CA ILE A 671 26.70 11.86 -3.95
C ILE A 671 25.62 11.50 -4.96
N LEU A 672 24.39 11.98 -4.72
CA LEU A 672 23.28 11.97 -5.67
C LEU A 672 22.79 13.40 -5.89
N ASP A 673 22.61 13.79 -7.16
CA ASP A 673 21.99 15.05 -7.58
C ASP A 673 20.68 14.73 -8.29
N ILE A 674 19.57 15.18 -7.73
CA ILE A 674 18.22 14.80 -8.14
C ILE A 674 17.42 16.05 -8.52
N GLU A 675 16.62 15.91 -9.56
CA GLU A 675 15.64 16.90 -9.99
C GLU A 675 14.24 16.33 -9.85
N ALA A 676 13.32 17.11 -9.29
CA ALA A 676 11.92 16.73 -9.24
C ALA A 676 10.99 17.87 -9.61
N HIS A 677 9.81 17.51 -10.10
CA HIS A 677 8.78 18.45 -10.52
C HIS A 677 7.46 18.06 -9.87
N ARG A 678 6.66 19.06 -9.49
CA ARG A 678 5.27 18.83 -9.10
C ARG A 678 4.44 18.52 -10.34
N TRP A 679 3.39 17.73 -10.15
CA TRP A 679 2.43 17.36 -11.19
C TRP A 679 1.00 17.53 -10.68
N THR A 680 0.08 17.86 -11.58
CA THR A 680 -1.37 17.90 -11.32
C THR A 680 -2.09 17.02 -12.34
N LEU A 681 -3.32 16.60 -12.02
CA LEU A 681 -4.16 15.82 -12.94
C LEU A 681 -5.32 16.70 -13.40
N ASP A 682 -5.33 17.06 -14.67
CA ASP A 682 -6.49 17.67 -15.34
C ASP A 682 -7.41 16.54 -15.84
N PRO A 683 -8.70 16.52 -15.46
CA PRO A 683 -9.63 15.48 -15.91
C PRO A 683 -9.84 15.42 -17.44
N SER A 684 -9.60 16.53 -18.15
CA SER A 684 -9.77 16.66 -19.60
C SER A 684 -8.47 16.42 -20.36
N ASP A 685 -7.34 16.93 -19.86
CA ASP A 685 -6.06 16.94 -20.57
C ASP A 685 -5.03 15.93 -20.02
N GLY A 686 -5.29 15.27 -18.88
CA GLY A 686 -4.43 14.26 -18.27
C GLY A 686 -3.42 14.84 -17.27
N TRP A 687 -2.28 14.17 -17.10
CA TRP A 687 -1.24 14.65 -16.18
C TRP A 687 -0.51 15.87 -16.75
N CYS A 688 -0.38 16.91 -15.94
CA CYS A 688 0.24 18.18 -16.29
C CYS A 688 1.41 18.46 -15.35
N LYS A 689 2.58 18.75 -15.92
CA LYS A 689 3.75 19.22 -15.19
C LYS A 689 3.52 20.69 -14.80
N VAL A 690 3.66 21.04 -13.53
CA VAL A 690 3.54 22.44 -13.08
C VAL A 690 4.92 23.11 -13.04
N ASP A 691 4.92 24.44 -13.08
CA ASP A 691 6.13 25.26 -12.97
C ASP A 691 6.62 25.36 -11.51
N ILE A 692 6.93 24.21 -10.92
CA ILE A 692 7.56 24.06 -9.61
C ILE A 692 8.66 23.00 -9.75
N ILE A 693 9.89 23.42 -9.52
CA ILE A 693 11.08 22.59 -9.69
C ILE A 693 11.82 22.49 -8.36
N PHE A 694 12.21 21.28 -8.02
CA PHE A 694 13.09 20.98 -6.91
C PHE A 694 14.43 20.44 -7.45
N ARG A 695 15.54 20.92 -6.88
CA ARG A 695 16.86 20.27 -7.00
C ARG A 695 17.34 19.89 -5.62
N ARG A 696 17.76 18.64 -5.42
CA ARG A 696 18.28 18.18 -4.14
C ARG A 696 19.54 17.36 -4.35
N LEU A 697 20.62 17.76 -3.68
CA LEU A 697 21.87 17.01 -3.63
C LEU A 697 22.00 16.39 -2.24
N ILE A 698 22.17 15.07 -2.19
CA ILE A 698 22.51 14.36 -0.96
C ILE A 698 23.89 13.73 -1.07
N ALA A 699 24.69 13.80 -0.01
CA ALA A 699 25.97 13.12 0.04
C ALA A 699 26.18 12.41 1.38
N LEU A 700 26.54 11.12 1.31
CA LEU A 700 27.04 10.36 2.45
C LEU A 700 28.57 10.46 2.47
N ILE A 701 29.09 10.99 3.57
CA ILE A 701 30.51 11.30 3.74
C ILE A 701 31.05 10.56 4.97
N GLU A 702 32.07 9.74 4.80
CA GLU A 702 32.79 9.10 5.90
C GLU A 702 33.77 10.10 6.54
N THR A 703 33.67 10.26 7.87
CA THR A 703 34.49 11.18 8.65
C THR A 703 35.57 10.40 9.41
N ASP A 704 35.78 10.67 10.71
CA ASP A 704 36.82 10.04 11.50
C ASP A 704 36.35 8.74 12.14
N GLY A 705 37.13 7.66 11.95
CA GLY A 705 36.80 6.35 12.52
C GLY A 705 35.46 5.85 11.96
N GLU A 706 34.51 5.57 12.85
CA GLU A 706 33.16 5.11 12.49
C GLU A 706 32.21 6.30 12.19
N GLY A 707 32.67 7.55 12.19
CA GLY A 707 31.82 8.72 11.96
C GLY A 707 31.33 8.86 10.51
N ILE A 708 30.17 9.50 10.34
CA ILE A 708 29.66 9.93 9.04
C ILE A 708 29.03 11.31 9.12
N ALA A 709 28.89 11.97 7.98
CA ALA A 709 28.09 13.16 7.79
C ALA A 709 27.18 13.00 6.56
N LEU A 710 25.97 13.56 6.66
CA LEU A 710 25.04 13.71 5.53
C LEU A 710 25.02 15.17 5.11
N LEU A 711 25.45 15.46 3.88
CA LEU A 711 25.22 16.75 3.24
C LEU A 711 23.88 16.72 2.50
N ASP A 712 23.03 17.72 2.71
CA ASP A 712 21.69 17.79 2.09
C ASP A 712 21.39 19.23 1.63
N LEU A 713 21.59 19.47 0.34
CA LEU A 713 21.46 20.77 -0.32
C LEU A 713 20.18 20.81 -1.15
N SER A 714 19.39 21.88 -1.04
CA SER A 714 18.11 21.97 -1.76
C SER A 714 17.89 23.30 -2.46
N ARG A 715 17.24 23.25 -3.62
CA ARG A 715 16.69 24.39 -4.37
C ARG A 715 15.20 24.19 -4.60
N ILE A 716 14.42 25.25 -4.39
CA ILE A 716 13.00 25.30 -4.69
C ILE A 716 12.75 26.52 -5.59
N ALA A 717 12.13 26.32 -6.74
CA ALA A 717 11.77 27.38 -7.67
C ALA A 717 10.32 27.24 -8.13
N GLY A 718 9.64 28.37 -8.32
CA GLY A 718 8.21 28.43 -8.67
C GLY A 718 7.27 28.19 -7.48
N GLY A 719 5.97 28.39 -7.66
CA GLY A 719 4.98 28.26 -6.58
C GLY A 719 4.90 29.51 -5.68
N ALA A 720 3.97 29.48 -4.71
CA ALA A 720 3.60 30.68 -3.92
C ALA A 720 4.36 30.80 -2.60
N GLU A 721 4.66 29.68 -1.95
CA GLU A 721 5.38 29.62 -0.68
C GLU A 721 6.23 28.34 -0.65
N HIS A 722 7.48 28.47 -0.23
CA HIS A 722 8.46 27.40 -0.20
C HIS A 722 8.67 26.89 1.21
N TRP A 723 8.82 25.57 1.31
CA TRP A 723 8.96 24.86 2.57
C TRP A 723 10.09 23.83 2.48
N ARG A 724 10.82 23.67 3.59
CA ARG A 724 11.64 22.48 3.84
C ARG A 724 11.37 21.99 5.24
N THR A 725 11.15 20.70 5.39
CA THR A 725 10.86 20.06 6.67
C THR A 725 11.95 19.07 7.00
N CYS A 726 12.40 19.10 8.24
CA CYS A 726 13.24 18.05 8.81
C CYS A 726 12.61 17.62 10.12
N ARG A 727 12.11 16.39 10.16
CA ARG A 727 11.49 15.84 11.37
C ARG A 727 12.51 15.65 12.49
N GLY A 728 13.74 15.29 12.11
CA GLY A 728 14.86 15.07 13.01
C GLY A 728 14.77 13.73 13.76
N LEU A 729 15.75 13.53 14.64
CA LEU A 729 15.77 12.42 15.59
C LEU A 729 14.65 12.61 16.63
N GLU A 730 13.96 11.53 16.98
CA GLU A 730 12.86 11.59 17.96
C GLU A 730 13.36 12.08 19.33
N GLY A 731 12.95 13.29 19.71
CA GLY A 731 13.33 13.92 20.96
C GLY A 731 13.40 15.44 20.84
N ILE A 732 14.17 16.06 21.74
CA ILE A 732 14.18 17.53 21.92
C ILE A 732 15.25 18.13 21.00
N PHE A 733 14.87 19.16 20.27
CA PHE A 733 15.78 20.02 19.52
C PHE A 733 16.27 21.19 20.36
N GLN A 734 17.57 21.46 20.33
CA GLN A 734 18.21 22.59 21.00
C GLN A 734 19.12 23.34 20.03
N THR A 735 19.21 24.66 20.20
CA THR A 735 20.05 25.54 19.38
C THR A 735 20.53 26.71 20.22
N ASP A 736 21.80 27.07 20.05
CA ASP A 736 22.45 28.15 20.81
C ASP A 736 22.33 29.52 20.13
N ASN A 737 22.00 29.53 18.83
CA ASN A 737 22.20 30.70 17.95
C ASN A 737 20.97 31.10 17.12
N ALA A 738 19.85 30.37 17.21
CA ALA A 738 18.58 30.84 16.66
C ALA A 738 17.80 31.56 17.78
N ASP A 739 17.51 32.85 17.62
CA ASP A 739 16.67 33.66 18.53
C ASP A 739 15.19 33.23 18.43
N LEU A 740 14.92 31.95 18.72
CA LEU A 740 13.62 31.31 18.64
C LEU A 740 12.68 31.87 19.70
N LYS A 741 11.58 32.45 19.24
CA LYS A 741 10.55 33.05 20.10
C LYS A 741 9.26 32.25 20.03
N PRO A 742 8.61 31.99 21.19
CA PRO A 742 7.31 31.34 21.20
C PRO A 742 6.29 32.09 20.34
N GLN A 743 5.51 31.33 19.58
CA GLN A 743 4.35 31.79 18.83
C GLN A 743 3.12 31.02 19.34
N PRO A 744 1.98 31.69 19.61
CA PRO A 744 0.74 30.99 19.92
C PRO A 744 0.25 30.15 18.72
N GLY A 745 -0.72 29.26 18.94
CA GLY A 745 -1.34 28.49 17.86
C GLY A 745 -0.44 27.38 17.31
N THR A 746 -0.46 27.22 15.98
CA THR A 746 0.19 26.12 15.25
C THR A 746 1.07 26.67 14.12
N VAL A 747 1.80 25.78 13.43
CA VAL A 747 2.62 26.18 12.27
C VAL A 747 1.76 26.75 11.14
N ALA A 748 0.52 26.28 11.00
CA ALA A 748 -0.44 26.84 10.05
C ALA A 748 -0.77 28.32 10.34
N GLY A 749 -0.67 28.76 11.60
CA GLY A 749 -0.83 30.16 11.94
C GLY A 749 -1.01 30.44 13.44
N PRO A 750 -0.76 31.69 13.87
CA PRO A 750 -0.72 32.07 15.28
C PRO A 750 -2.07 31.99 16.00
N ASN A 751 -3.16 32.00 15.24
CA ASN A 751 -4.54 31.96 15.73
C ASN A 751 -5.26 30.66 15.38
N ILE A 752 -4.53 29.64 14.93
CA ILE A 752 -5.08 28.34 14.56
C ILE A 752 -4.78 27.36 15.70
N PRO A 753 -5.78 26.96 16.50
CA PRO A 753 -5.65 25.90 17.48
C PRO A 753 -5.23 24.56 16.84
N ARG A 754 -4.59 23.70 17.64
CA ARG A 754 -4.29 22.34 17.22
C ARG A 754 -5.57 21.65 16.72
N THR A 755 -5.45 20.87 15.64
CA THR A 755 -6.52 20.11 14.98
C THR A 755 -7.61 20.94 14.30
N GLN A 756 -7.55 22.28 14.33
CA GLN A 756 -8.49 23.12 13.59
C GLN A 756 -8.04 23.28 12.13
N THR A 757 -8.66 22.51 11.23
CA THR A 757 -8.34 22.50 9.80
C THR A 757 -9.29 23.37 8.96
N ASP A 758 -10.27 24.02 9.59
CA ASP A 758 -11.17 24.94 8.92
C ASP A 758 -10.49 26.30 8.71
N ASN A 759 -10.61 26.87 7.50
CA ASN A 759 -10.06 28.18 7.13
C ASN A 759 -8.53 28.29 7.20
N LEU A 760 -7.81 27.23 6.80
CA LEU A 760 -6.37 27.27 6.65
C LEU A 760 -5.93 28.28 5.57
N PRO A 761 -4.74 28.89 5.68
CA PRO A 761 -4.22 29.81 4.66
C PRO A 761 -4.10 29.17 3.27
N HIS A 762 -3.81 27.87 3.23
CA HIS A 762 -3.71 27.09 2.01
C HIS A 762 -4.19 25.64 2.26
N PRO A 763 -4.85 24.98 1.29
CA PRO A 763 -5.31 23.59 1.43
C PRO A 763 -4.18 22.58 1.70
N ASP A 764 -2.94 22.85 1.27
CA ASP A 764 -1.77 21.99 1.57
C ASP A 764 -1.18 22.21 2.98
N HIS A 765 -1.86 22.95 3.87
CA HIS A 765 -1.36 23.24 5.23
C HIS A 765 -2.02 22.40 6.32
N THR A 766 -2.78 21.35 5.97
CA THR A 766 -3.58 20.56 6.94
C THR A 766 -2.73 20.00 8.07
N ALA A 767 -1.60 19.35 7.79
CA ALA A 767 -0.73 18.80 8.84
C ALA A 767 -0.11 19.90 9.70
N LEU A 768 0.11 21.10 9.17
CA LEU A 768 0.69 22.22 9.93
C LEU A 768 -0.23 22.67 11.07
N ALA A 769 -1.53 22.41 10.99
CA ALA A 769 -2.49 22.64 12.07
C ALA A 769 -2.41 21.58 13.20
N TYR A 770 -1.65 20.51 13.02
CA TYR A 770 -1.33 19.51 14.05
C TYR A 770 0.09 19.70 14.60
N MET A 771 0.76 20.80 14.28
CA MET A 771 2.11 21.11 14.78
C MET A 771 2.02 22.31 15.72
N ASP A 772 2.07 22.05 17.04
CA ASP A 772 1.90 23.04 18.11
C ASP A 772 3.23 23.32 18.84
N ASN A 773 3.20 24.01 19.98
CA ASN A 773 4.40 24.43 20.71
C ASN A 773 5.42 25.13 19.81
N VAL A 774 4.92 26.08 19.02
CA VAL A 774 5.68 26.71 17.94
C VAL A 774 6.64 27.74 18.51
N THR A 775 7.88 27.69 18.05
CA THR A 775 8.86 28.77 18.19
C THR A 775 9.36 29.16 16.82
N THR A 776 9.53 30.46 16.57
CA THR A 776 9.97 30.97 15.27
C THR A 776 11.07 32.01 15.40
N ALA A 777 11.90 32.12 14.37
CA ALA A 777 12.88 33.18 14.22
C ALA A 777 13.09 33.51 12.73
N GLN A 778 13.64 34.69 12.44
CA GLN A 778 14.28 34.90 11.15
C GLN A 778 15.49 33.96 11.10
N ALA A 779 15.61 33.15 10.04
CA ALA A 779 16.74 32.23 9.93
C ALA A 779 18.04 33.03 9.89
N PRO A 780 18.99 32.79 10.81
CA PRO A 780 20.33 33.37 10.71
C PRO A 780 21.02 32.82 9.46
N GLN A 781 22.05 33.48 8.95
CA GLN A 781 22.80 32.99 7.79
C GLN A 781 23.36 31.58 8.03
N THR A 782 23.93 31.37 9.23
CA THR A 782 24.41 30.07 9.70
C THR A 782 23.95 29.83 11.12
N PHE A 783 23.60 28.59 11.46
CA PHE A 783 23.46 28.17 12.85
C PHE A 783 23.71 26.68 13.04
N HIS A 784 23.87 26.28 14.29
CA HIS A 784 24.02 24.90 14.72
C HIS A 784 22.93 24.56 15.73
N GLY A 785 22.36 23.37 15.61
CA GLY A 785 21.46 22.80 16.62
C GLY A 785 21.61 21.28 16.70
N THR A 786 21.06 20.69 17.74
CA THR A 786 21.19 19.26 18.02
C THR A 786 19.84 18.71 18.46
N TRP A 787 19.45 17.57 17.90
CA TRP A 787 18.45 16.70 18.51
C TRP A 787 19.13 15.70 19.43
N GLN A 788 18.58 15.51 20.62
CA GLN A 788 18.92 14.39 21.51
C GLN A 788 17.74 13.43 21.58
N SER A 789 17.99 12.13 21.41
CA SER A 789 16.91 11.15 21.49
C SER A 789 16.27 11.13 22.87
N GLN A 790 14.93 11.12 22.90
CA GLN A 790 14.17 10.96 24.15
C GLN A 790 14.25 9.54 24.72
N ILE A 791 14.44 8.54 23.86
CA ILE A 791 14.50 7.12 24.22
C ILE A 791 15.93 6.71 24.58
N GLU A 792 16.93 7.18 23.81
CA GLU A 792 18.33 6.85 24.02
C GLU A 792 19.19 8.12 24.12
N PRO A 793 19.37 8.73 25.31
CA PRO A 793 20.02 10.04 25.46
C PRO A 793 21.46 10.15 24.94
N ALA A 794 22.14 9.02 24.69
CA ALA A 794 23.47 9.00 24.07
C ALA A 794 23.44 9.27 22.56
N ALA A 795 22.29 9.07 21.91
CA ALA A 795 22.10 9.31 20.49
C ALA A 795 21.75 10.77 20.22
N HIS A 796 22.54 11.39 19.34
CA HIS A 796 22.37 12.77 18.92
C HIS A 796 22.42 12.89 17.40
N LEU A 797 21.63 13.82 16.87
CA LEU A 797 21.72 14.28 15.49
C LEU A 797 22.05 15.78 15.51
N ASP A 798 23.28 16.13 15.13
CA ASP A 798 23.67 17.52 14.99
C ASP A 798 23.25 18.03 13.60
N LEU A 799 22.86 19.31 13.54
CA LEU A 799 22.42 20.04 12.36
C LEU A 799 23.27 21.29 12.20
N HIS A 800 23.89 21.45 11.04
CA HIS A 800 24.55 22.68 10.62
C HIS A 800 23.80 23.28 9.43
N GLN A 801 23.23 24.48 9.59
CA GLN A 801 22.72 25.27 8.48
C GLN A 801 23.85 26.14 7.94
N LEU A 802 24.20 25.94 6.66
CA LEU A 802 25.38 26.55 6.05
C LEU A 802 25.05 27.75 5.14
N ASN A 803 23.97 27.64 4.38
CA ASN A 803 23.54 28.69 3.46
C ASN A 803 22.01 28.70 3.38
N ILE A 804 21.44 29.89 3.35
CA ILE A 804 20.00 30.11 3.40
C ILE A 804 19.64 31.35 2.59
N SER A 805 18.60 31.26 1.77
CA SER A 805 18.07 32.44 1.08
C SER A 805 17.60 33.49 2.09
N PRO A 806 17.83 34.79 1.83
CA PRO A 806 17.31 35.86 2.66
C PRO A 806 15.78 35.78 2.82
N ASN A 807 15.27 36.33 3.93
CA ASN A 807 13.85 36.35 4.29
C ASN A 807 13.25 34.95 4.55
N THR A 808 14.07 33.94 4.83
CA THR A 808 13.60 32.63 5.29
C THR A 808 13.32 32.67 6.78
N GLN A 809 12.16 32.20 7.22
CA GLN A 809 11.84 31.97 8.62
C GLN A 809 12.23 30.52 8.99
N ILE A 810 12.76 30.34 10.20
CA ILE A 810 12.93 29.02 10.82
C ILE A 810 11.86 28.83 11.89
N VAL A 811 11.33 27.61 11.95
CA VAL A 811 10.26 27.20 12.87
C VAL A 811 10.69 25.90 13.56
N ASN A 812 10.60 25.84 14.89
CA ASN A 812 10.66 24.60 15.64
C ASN A 812 9.30 24.37 16.32
N THR A 813 8.83 23.13 16.31
CA THR A 813 7.46 22.78 16.70
C THR A 813 7.43 21.37 17.26
N ARG A 814 6.36 21.00 17.96
CA ARG A 814 6.07 19.62 18.36
C ARG A 814 5.22 18.94 17.29
N ALA A 815 5.69 17.77 16.82
CA ALA A 815 4.93 16.86 15.97
C ALA A 815 4.64 15.56 16.74
N ALA A 816 3.38 15.40 17.12
CA ALA A 816 2.84 14.27 17.87
C ALA A 816 1.60 13.73 17.14
N GLN A 817 1.16 12.52 17.48
CA GLN A 817 0.00 11.85 16.89
C GLN A 817 -1.20 12.79 16.71
N ALA A 818 -1.89 12.64 15.58
CA ALA A 818 -3.04 13.47 15.23
C ALA A 818 -4.26 13.16 16.10
N MET A 819 -4.41 11.90 16.54
CA MET A 819 -5.48 11.47 17.43
C MET A 819 -5.00 11.27 18.86
N GLY A 820 -5.89 11.54 19.82
CA GLY A 820 -5.56 11.55 21.25
C GLY A 820 -4.96 12.88 21.69
N THR A 821 -4.34 12.91 22.88
CA THR A 821 -3.61 14.09 23.35
C THR A 821 -2.13 14.00 22.96
N PRO A 822 -1.45 15.12 22.65
CA PRO A 822 -0.03 15.11 22.31
C PRO A 822 0.86 14.47 23.40
N GLU A 823 0.48 14.62 24.67
CA GLU A 823 1.20 14.08 25.83
C GLU A 823 1.12 12.55 25.92
N GLU A 824 0.16 11.93 25.24
CA GLU A 824 -0.05 10.48 25.19
C GLU A 824 0.49 9.84 23.90
N SER A 825 1.08 10.64 23.01
CA SER A 825 1.59 10.18 21.72
C SER A 825 2.69 9.12 21.89
N ASN A 826 2.65 8.07 21.07
CA ASN A 826 3.67 7.02 21.05
C ASN A 826 4.99 7.44 20.39
N TYR A 827 5.01 8.62 19.77
CA TYR A 827 6.22 9.28 19.33
C TYR A 827 6.17 10.77 19.64
N LEU A 828 7.32 11.41 19.83
CA LEU A 828 7.39 12.85 20.04
C LEU A 828 8.57 13.47 19.30
N TYR A 829 8.28 14.04 18.13
CA TYR A 829 9.29 14.74 17.34
C TYR A 829 9.25 16.24 17.60
N HIS A 830 10.42 16.89 17.45
CA HIS A 830 10.54 18.33 17.39
C HIS A 830 11.11 18.81 16.04
N PRO A 831 10.30 18.83 14.96
CA PRO A 831 10.78 19.20 13.63
C PRO A 831 11.37 20.60 13.58
N VAL A 832 12.29 20.80 12.65
CA VAL A 832 12.78 22.10 12.21
C VAL A 832 12.28 22.33 10.78
N ILE A 833 11.62 23.46 10.56
CA ILE A 833 10.98 23.82 9.30
C ILE A 833 11.51 25.17 8.83
N TRP A 834 11.82 25.27 7.55
CA TRP A 834 12.15 26.52 6.88
C TRP A 834 10.99 26.94 5.99
N ARG A 835 10.56 28.19 6.12
CA ARG A 835 9.45 28.78 5.38
C ARG A 835 9.90 30.05 4.69
N ARG A 836 9.60 30.21 3.41
CA ARG A 836 9.90 31.44 2.66
C ARG A 836 8.85 31.73 1.60
N THR A 837 8.40 32.97 1.52
CA THR A 837 7.70 33.50 0.35
C THR A 837 8.75 34.02 -0.65
N PRO A 838 8.90 33.41 -1.84
CA PRO A 838 9.89 33.85 -2.82
C PRO A 838 9.49 35.14 -3.55
N ASP A 839 10.47 35.85 -4.10
CA ASP A 839 10.26 37.00 -5.00
C ASP A 839 10.67 36.60 -6.43
N ASN A 840 9.95 35.62 -6.99
CA ASN A 840 10.25 34.96 -8.27
C ASN A 840 11.68 34.38 -8.38
N ASP A 841 12.32 34.12 -7.24
CA ASP A 841 13.68 33.60 -7.13
C ASP A 841 13.71 32.21 -6.49
N SER A 842 14.80 31.48 -6.72
CA SER A 842 15.00 30.16 -6.10
C SER A 842 15.36 30.30 -4.62
N THR A 843 14.78 29.43 -3.80
CA THR A 843 15.15 29.29 -2.38
C THR A 843 16.24 28.25 -2.23
N CYS A 844 17.35 28.64 -1.60
CA CYS A 844 18.47 27.79 -1.25
C CYS A 844 18.44 27.49 0.25
N ILE A 845 18.57 26.21 0.59
CA ILE A 845 18.71 25.75 1.98
C ILE A 845 19.75 24.64 1.94
N ASP A 846 20.86 24.81 2.66
CA ASP A 846 22.00 23.89 2.64
C ASP A 846 22.32 23.41 4.06
N LEU A 847 22.18 22.11 4.30
CA LEU A 847 22.30 21.51 5.62
C LEU A 847 23.39 20.43 5.66
N VAL A 848 24.04 20.27 6.81
CA VAL A 848 24.85 19.09 7.16
C VAL A 848 24.26 18.46 8.41
N PHE A 849 24.10 17.13 8.39
CA PHE A 849 23.71 16.34 9.53
C PHE A 849 24.87 15.45 9.99
N GLU A 850 25.10 15.37 11.30
CA GLU A 850 26.07 14.46 11.90
C GLU A 850 25.38 13.61 12.97
N PRO A 851 25.06 12.32 12.68
CA PRO A 851 24.61 11.40 13.72
C PRO A 851 25.80 10.98 14.58
N ARG A 852 25.62 10.88 15.89
CA ARG A 852 26.66 10.43 16.81
C ARG A 852 26.12 9.79 18.08
N LEU A 853 26.93 8.89 18.65
CA LEU A 853 26.75 8.29 19.98
C LEU A 853 27.74 8.86 21.03
N GLY A 854 28.62 9.76 20.61
CA GLY A 854 29.71 10.27 21.41
C GLY A 854 30.10 11.70 21.00
N ASN A 855 31.41 11.97 20.95
CA ASN A 855 31.92 13.27 20.52
C ASN A 855 31.72 13.46 19.00
N PRO A 856 31.48 14.70 18.54
CA PRO A 856 31.50 15.05 17.13
C PRO A 856 32.83 14.67 16.46
N THR A 857 32.72 14.21 15.22
CA THR A 857 33.83 13.93 14.30
C THR A 857 34.05 15.06 13.31
N LEU A 858 33.09 15.98 13.15
CA LEU A 858 33.30 17.24 12.44
C LEU A 858 33.86 18.30 13.40
N ALA A 859 34.95 18.94 12.99
CA ALA A 859 35.53 20.08 13.70
C ALA A 859 34.95 21.42 13.20
N SER A 860 34.68 21.53 11.90
CA SER A 860 34.04 22.71 11.32
C SER A 860 33.33 22.40 10.01
N THR A 861 32.23 23.11 9.77
CA THR A 861 31.47 23.09 8.52
C THR A 861 31.21 24.52 8.08
N THR A 862 31.58 24.87 6.85
CA THR A 862 31.49 26.25 6.36
C THR A 862 31.02 26.30 4.92
N ALA A 863 30.11 27.23 4.60
CA ALA A 863 29.78 27.55 3.22
C ALA A 863 30.92 28.34 2.56
N ILE A 864 31.08 28.11 1.27
CA ILE A 864 31.94 28.87 0.36
C ILE A 864 31.00 29.57 -0.62
N PRO A 865 30.80 30.89 -0.49
CA PRO A 865 29.93 31.63 -1.40
C PRO A 865 30.43 31.59 -2.84
N SER A 866 29.52 31.81 -3.78
CA SER A 866 29.83 31.88 -5.20
C SER A 866 29.18 33.09 -5.86
N ASN A 867 29.65 33.44 -7.06
CA ASN A 867 29.02 34.46 -7.90
C ASN A 867 27.66 34.03 -8.49
N ASN A 868 27.26 32.77 -8.34
CA ASN A 868 25.98 32.24 -8.75
C ASN A 868 25.09 32.01 -7.52
N PRO A 869 23.92 32.67 -7.41
CA PRO A 869 23.08 32.60 -6.21
C PRO A 869 22.49 31.22 -5.93
N THR A 870 22.49 30.31 -6.92
CA THR A 870 22.00 28.94 -6.78
C THR A 870 23.10 27.90 -6.60
N ALA A 871 24.38 28.30 -6.71
CA ALA A 871 25.49 27.38 -6.51
C ALA A 871 25.99 27.41 -5.07
N SER A 872 26.43 26.26 -4.57
CA SER A 872 26.95 26.08 -3.21
C SER A 872 28.33 25.46 -3.23
N GLY A 873 29.26 26.10 -2.53
CA GLY A 873 30.48 25.46 -2.10
C GLY A 873 30.37 25.14 -0.60
N ILE A 874 30.84 23.97 -0.19
CA ILE A 874 30.82 23.52 1.21
C ILE A 874 32.20 22.99 1.55
N HIS A 875 32.72 23.38 2.70
CA HIS A 875 33.98 22.88 3.24
C HIS A 875 33.77 22.25 4.62
N LEU A 876 34.24 21.03 4.79
CA LEU A 876 34.19 20.24 6.01
C LEU A 876 35.62 19.94 6.46
N THR A 877 35.87 20.14 7.75
CA THR A 877 37.09 19.69 8.42
C THR A 877 36.70 18.72 9.52
N THR A 878 37.27 17.52 9.49
CA THR A 878 37.09 16.52 10.56
C THR A 878 37.97 16.82 11.77
N ALA A 879 37.68 16.20 12.91
CA ALA A 879 38.43 16.34 14.16
C ALA A 879 39.90 15.88 14.04
N LYS A 880 40.20 14.92 13.17
CA LYS A 880 41.58 14.47 12.88
C LYS A 880 42.20 15.18 11.67
N GLY A 881 41.51 16.14 11.07
CA GLY A 881 42.06 17.06 10.08
C GLY A 881 41.84 16.71 8.61
N LYS A 882 41.10 15.63 8.29
CA LYS A 882 40.62 15.34 6.91
C LYS A 882 39.85 16.54 6.37
N GLN A 883 40.18 16.97 5.16
CA GLN A 883 39.60 18.14 4.48
C GLN A 883 38.74 17.69 3.31
N ILE A 884 37.48 18.12 3.28
CA ILE A 884 36.54 17.77 2.22
C ILE A 884 35.85 19.05 1.74
N ALA A 885 35.94 19.35 0.45
CA ALA A 885 35.23 20.45 -0.18
C ALA A 885 34.32 19.96 -1.31
N LEU A 886 33.07 20.39 -1.35
CA LEU A 886 32.11 20.09 -2.41
C LEU A 886 31.67 21.38 -3.08
N TYR A 887 31.58 21.37 -4.42
CA TYR A 887 31.14 22.50 -5.23
C TYR A 887 30.02 22.04 -6.16
N TRP A 888 28.85 22.65 -6.04
CA TRP A 888 27.65 22.28 -6.78
C TRP A 888 27.01 23.50 -7.43
N ALA A 889 26.89 23.47 -8.75
CA ALA A 889 26.19 24.45 -9.56
C ALA A 889 25.08 23.74 -10.34
N PRO A 890 23.90 23.51 -9.73
CA PRO A 890 22.88 22.58 -10.25
C PRO A 890 22.38 22.88 -11.66
N ASN A 891 22.34 24.16 -12.02
CA ASN A 891 21.82 24.64 -13.30
C ASN A 891 22.92 24.95 -14.33
N ALA A 892 24.19 24.70 -13.99
CA ALA A 892 25.31 24.97 -14.90
C ALA A 892 25.40 23.89 -15.98
N SER A 893 25.42 24.34 -17.23
CA SER A 893 25.84 23.52 -18.37
C SER A 893 27.33 23.20 -18.25
N PRO A 894 27.87 22.17 -18.93
CA PRO A 894 29.28 21.78 -18.81
C PRO A 894 30.31 22.90 -19.08
N ASP A 895 29.94 23.96 -19.81
CA ASP A 895 30.79 25.12 -20.15
C ASP A 895 30.53 26.37 -19.28
N ASP A 896 29.50 26.34 -18.43
CA ASP A 896 29.14 27.48 -17.58
C ASP A 896 30.12 27.61 -16.40
N LYS A 897 30.63 28.82 -16.18
CA LYS A 897 31.63 29.11 -15.15
C LYS A 897 31.00 29.64 -13.88
N THR A 898 31.23 28.93 -12.78
CA THR A 898 30.91 29.38 -11.42
C THR A 898 32.21 29.66 -10.67
N GLN A 899 32.33 30.87 -10.11
CA GLN A 899 33.48 31.29 -9.32
C GLN A 899 33.12 31.33 -7.84
N PHE A 900 33.93 30.66 -7.03
CA PHE A 900 33.81 30.59 -5.58
C PHE A 900 34.79 31.54 -4.89
N GLU A 901 34.41 32.08 -3.74
CA GLU A 901 35.21 33.09 -3.03
C GLU A 901 36.57 32.57 -2.53
N ASN A 902 36.74 31.26 -2.39
CA ASN A 902 38.03 30.64 -2.06
C ASN A 902 38.98 30.52 -3.26
N GLY A 903 38.62 31.09 -4.42
CA GLY A 903 39.44 31.11 -5.63
C GLY A 903 39.25 29.90 -6.55
N VAL A 904 38.33 28.99 -6.22
CA VAL A 904 37.96 27.88 -7.11
C VAL A 904 37.08 28.39 -8.25
N VAL A 905 37.36 27.92 -9.47
CA VAL A 905 36.48 28.09 -10.62
C VAL A 905 36.05 26.71 -11.11
N LEU A 906 34.74 26.45 -11.03
CA LEU A 906 34.11 25.26 -11.58
C LEU A 906 33.49 25.62 -12.93
N THR A 907 33.84 24.89 -13.98
CA THR A 907 33.18 24.99 -15.29
C THR A 907 32.32 23.73 -15.46
N GLY A 908 31.01 23.87 -15.26
CA GLY A 908 30.04 22.78 -15.14
C GLY A 908 29.46 22.60 -13.74
N ALA A 909 28.98 21.39 -13.45
CA ALA A 909 27.95 21.20 -12.42
C ALA A 909 28.46 20.72 -11.04
N LEU A 910 29.37 19.75 -10.98
CA LEU A 910 29.74 19.11 -9.71
C LEU A 910 31.23 18.80 -9.61
N ALA A 911 31.81 19.16 -8.47
CA ALA A 911 33.15 18.73 -8.06
C ALA A 911 33.21 18.44 -6.56
N VAL A 912 34.03 17.45 -6.18
CA VAL A 912 34.42 17.20 -4.80
C VAL A 912 35.94 17.09 -4.71
N VAL A 913 36.48 17.62 -3.62
CA VAL A 913 37.90 17.58 -3.28
C VAL A 913 38.05 16.94 -1.91
N ALA A 914 38.72 15.80 -1.80
CA ALA A 914 38.97 15.11 -0.54
C ALA A 914 40.48 14.93 -0.36
N ASP A 915 41.06 15.55 0.67
CA ASP A 915 42.51 15.56 0.94
C ASP A 915 43.38 15.84 -0.30
N GLY A 916 42.89 16.72 -1.17
CA GLY A 916 43.56 17.15 -2.40
C GLY A 916 43.25 16.32 -3.65
N GLN A 917 42.59 15.15 -3.53
CA GLN A 917 42.09 14.40 -4.68
C GLN A 917 40.83 15.05 -5.23
N ILE A 918 40.79 15.27 -6.54
CA ILE A 918 39.69 15.97 -7.20
C ILE A 918 38.85 14.94 -7.96
N SER A 919 37.53 14.98 -7.79
CA SER A 919 36.58 14.22 -8.59
C SER A 919 35.50 15.14 -9.14
N THR A 920 35.24 15.07 -10.44
CA THR A 920 34.25 15.94 -11.10
C THR A 920 33.28 15.13 -11.96
N MET A 921 32.07 15.66 -12.13
CA MET A 921 31.01 15.07 -12.96
C MET A 921 30.17 16.17 -13.60
N GLY A 922 29.91 16.04 -14.90
CA GLY A 922 29.25 17.09 -15.68
C GLY A 922 30.03 18.42 -15.68
N ALA A 923 31.36 18.36 -15.54
CA ALA A 923 32.23 19.54 -15.47
C ALA A 923 33.46 19.43 -16.38
N THR A 924 33.60 20.39 -17.29
CA THR A 924 34.70 20.44 -18.27
C THR A 924 36.00 20.95 -17.68
N ALA A 925 35.95 21.73 -16.60
CA ALA A 925 37.14 22.17 -15.91
C ALA A 925 36.91 22.42 -14.42
N PHE A 926 37.93 22.13 -13.63
CA PHE A 926 38.07 22.53 -12.22
C PHE A 926 39.42 23.22 -12.04
N GLN A 927 39.39 24.46 -11.56
CA GLN A 927 40.58 25.30 -11.48
C GLN A 927 40.77 25.86 -10.06
N THR A 928 41.99 25.77 -9.57
CA THR A 928 42.48 26.44 -8.36
C THR A 928 43.76 27.21 -8.70
N ALA A 929 44.32 27.96 -7.74
CA ALA A 929 45.62 28.61 -7.94
C ALA A 929 46.78 27.62 -8.21
N ALA A 930 46.65 26.36 -7.78
CA ALA A 930 47.70 25.34 -7.87
C ALA A 930 47.40 24.23 -8.90
N THR A 931 46.13 23.98 -9.21
CA THR A 931 45.69 22.81 -9.99
C THR A 931 44.70 23.22 -11.07
N THR A 932 44.78 22.60 -12.24
CA THR A 932 43.76 22.68 -13.28
C THR A 932 43.50 21.28 -13.79
N LEU A 933 42.28 20.79 -13.58
CA LEU A 933 41.76 19.56 -14.14
C LEU A 933 40.82 19.93 -15.28
N THR A 934 40.99 19.31 -16.44
CA THR A 934 40.10 19.53 -17.60
C THR A 934 39.61 18.20 -18.13
N ASN A 935 38.31 18.14 -18.42
CA ASN A 935 37.66 17.02 -19.07
C ASN A 935 36.82 17.53 -20.25
N PRO A 936 37.39 17.63 -21.47
CA PRO A 936 36.63 18.13 -22.63
C PRO A 936 35.46 17.23 -23.02
N ARG A 937 35.40 15.98 -22.51
CA ARG A 937 34.31 15.01 -22.72
C ARG A 937 33.46 14.82 -21.46
N ALA A 938 33.33 15.86 -20.63
CA ALA A 938 32.55 15.82 -19.38
C ALA A 938 31.05 15.55 -19.59
N GLN A 939 30.57 15.75 -20.81
CA GLN A 939 29.24 15.37 -21.25
C GLN A 939 29.36 14.88 -22.69
N GLN A 940 28.89 13.67 -22.95
CA GLN A 940 28.86 13.03 -24.26
C GLN A 940 27.41 12.73 -24.63
N THR A 941 27.09 12.84 -25.92
CA THR A 941 25.75 12.56 -26.44
C THR A 941 25.87 11.59 -27.60
N GLY A 942 25.21 10.45 -27.47
CA GLY A 942 25.15 9.41 -28.48
C GLY A 942 23.72 9.08 -28.90
N ARG A 943 23.58 8.03 -29.72
CA ARG A 943 22.27 7.54 -30.19
C ARG A 943 22.19 6.02 -30.17
N ILE A 944 21.00 5.52 -29.84
CA ILE A 944 20.70 4.08 -29.96
C ILE A 944 20.55 3.74 -31.45
N ILE A 945 21.39 2.86 -31.96
CA ILE A 945 21.34 2.39 -33.36
C ILE A 945 20.76 0.97 -33.49
N ALA A 946 20.85 0.16 -32.44
CA ALA A 946 20.21 -1.15 -32.34
C ALA A 946 19.86 -1.47 -30.88
N LEU A 947 18.90 -2.38 -30.66
CA LEU A 947 18.56 -2.86 -29.33
C LEU A 947 18.02 -4.29 -29.37
N ASN A 948 18.11 -4.99 -28.24
CA ASN A 948 17.43 -6.25 -27.97
C ASN A 948 16.86 -6.22 -26.55
N ARG A 949 15.53 -6.31 -26.44
CA ARG A 949 14.81 -6.18 -25.16
C ARG A 949 14.87 -7.43 -24.30
N ASP A 950 15.03 -8.60 -24.89
CA ASP A 950 15.08 -9.86 -24.14
C ASP A 950 16.41 -10.00 -23.39
N THR A 951 17.47 -9.37 -23.91
CA THR A 951 18.81 -9.34 -23.30
C THR A 951 19.15 -7.99 -22.68
N CYS A 952 18.20 -7.06 -22.60
CA CYS A 952 18.41 -5.68 -22.11
C CYS A 952 19.63 -4.98 -22.73
N THR A 953 19.92 -5.21 -24.01
CA THR A 953 21.12 -4.66 -24.68
C THR A 953 20.78 -3.57 -25.67
N ILE A 954 21.62 -2.54 -25.75
CA ILE A 954 21.59 -1.47 -26.76
C ILE A 954 22.95 -1.30 -27.42
N ASP A 955 22.97 -0.96 -28.70
CA ASP A 955 24.17 -0.50 -29.40
C ASP A 955 24.09 1.02 -29.53
N VAL A 956 25.12 1.73 -29.05
CA VAL A 956 25.16 3.19 -28.96
C VAL A 956 26.35 3.72 -29.76
N GLU A 957 26.09 4.70 -30.62
CA GLU A 957 27.11 5.45 -31.35
C GLU A 957 27.51 6.75 -30.64
N ASP A 958 28.69 7.29 -30.96
CA ASP A 958 29.21 8.60 -30.53
C ASP A 958 29.42 8.77 -29.00
N ILE A 959 29.68 7.65 -28.30
CA ILE A 959 30.12 7.65 -26.90
C ILE A 959 31.44 6.88 -26.77
N GLU A 960 32.38 7.45 -26.03
CA GLU A 960 33.71 6.90 -25.75
C GLU A 960 33.96 6.77 -24.24
N ASP A 961 34.91 5.91 -23.87
CA ASP A 961 35.33 5.63 -22.47
C ASP A 961 34.20 5.17 -21.54
N ILE A 962 33.19 4.52 -22.08
CA ILE A 962 32.08 3.93 -21.33
C ILE A 962 32.44 2.52 -20.87
N ALA A 963 32.14 2.19 -19.61
CA ALA A 963 32.49 0.91 -19.00
C ALA A 963 31.34 0.32 -18.18
N ALA A 964 31.47 -0.97 -17.84
CA ALA A 964 30.63 -1.58 -16.81
C ALA A 964 30.82 -0.84 -15.47
N GLY A 965 29.73 -0.60 -14.76
CA GLY A 965 29.73 0.24 -13.56
C GLY A 965 29.20 1.65 -13.78
N ASP A 966 29.34 2.17 -15.00
CA ASP A 966 28.87 3.51 -15.35
C ASP A 966 27.34 3.60 -15.42
N ARG A 967 26.83 4.84 -15.52
CA ARG A 967 25.43 5.12 -15.77
C ARG A 967 25.25 6.03 -16.98
N ILE A 968 24.17 5.80 -17.71
CA ILE A 968 23.72 6.64 -18.82
C ILE A 968 22.28 7.10 -18.59
N THR A 969 21.92 8.22 -19.18
CA THR A 969 20.54 8.71 -19.22
C THR A 969 20.02 8.59 -20.63
N ILE A 970 18.89 7.91 -20.82
CA ILE A 970 18.27 7.75 -22.15
C ILE A 970 17.05 8.65 -22.24
N ASN A 971 16.84 9.25 -23.42
CA ASN A 971 15.73 10.17 -23.69
C ASN A 971 15.71 11.34 -22.67
N PRO A 972 16.82 12.13 -22.59
CA PRO A 972 17.02 13.16 -21.55
C PRO A 972 15.98 14.31 -21.58
N ASP A 973 15.32 14.52 -22.72
CA ASP A 973 14.23 15.50 -22.88
C ASP A 973 12.85 14.95 -22.49
N GLY A 974 12.74 13.62 -22.33
CA GLY A 974 11.52 12.91 -21.94
C GLY A 974 11.56 12.46 -20.48
N ARG A 975 11.39 11.15 -20.24
CA ARG A 975 11.43 10.55 -18.90
C ARG A 975 12.81 10.65 -18.25
N ALA A 976 13.88 10.69 -19.06
CA ALA A 976 15.27 10.82 -18.63
C ALA A 976 15.67 9.79 -17.56
N HIS A 977 15.32 8.54 -17.81
CA HIS A 977 15.63 7.43 -16.91
C HIS A 977 17.13 7.13 -16.90
N SER A 978 17.68 6.85 -15.72
CA SER A 978 19.09 6.50 -15.54
C SER A 978 19.29 4.99 -15.48
N TYR A 979 20.06 4.44 -16.41
CA TYR A 979 20.38 3.03 -16.50
C TYR A 979 21.79 2.72 -15.99
N HIS A 980 21.93 1.63 -15.25
CA HIS A 980 23.25 1.08 -14.92
C HIS A 980 23.74 0.20 -16.07
N ILE A 981 25.05 0.24 -16.31
CA ILE A 981 25.69 -0.60 -17.34
C ILE A 981 26.33 -1.80 -16.65
N GLU A 982 25.73 -2.97 -16.85
CA GLU A 982 26.27 -4.23 -16.32
C GLU A 982 27.45 -4.73 -17.15
N ALA A 983 27.43 -4.48 -18.46
CA ALA A 983 28.51 -4.84 -19.37
C ALA A 983 28.61 -3.83 -20.53
N ALA A 984 29.83 -3.52 -20.94
CA ALA A 984 30.13 -2.69 -22.11
C ALA A 984 31.12 -3.44 -23.02
N GLU A 985 30.74 -3.62 -24.29
CA GLU A 985 31.56 -4.25 -25.33
C GLU A 985 31.77 -3.25 -26.47
N GLN A 986 33.02 -2.97 -26.82
CA GLN A 986 33.33 -2.13 -27.97
C GLN A 986 33.17 -2.94 -29.27
N LEU A 987 32.20 -2.56 -30.11
CA LEU A 987 31.94 -3.20 -31.41
C LEU A 987 32.75 -2.56 -32.54
N ASP A 988 32.94 -1.24 -32.47
CA ASP A 988 33.75 -0.43 -33.40
C ASP A 988 34.32 0.79 -32.65
N ILE A 989 35.15 1.60 -33.30
CA ILE A 989 35.80 2.79 -32.73
C ILE A 989 34.78 3.72 -32.04
N HIS A 990 33.58 3.88 -32.61
CA HIS A 990 32.54 4.76 -32.11
C HIS A 990 31.26 4.04 -31.70
N ILE A 991 31.27 2.70 -31.61
CA ILE A 991 30.05 1.91 -31.31
C ILE A 991 30.33 0.99 -30.13
N HIS A 992 29.50 1.12 -29.10
CA HIS A 992 29.52 0.25 -27.92
C HIS A 992 28.19 -0.48 -27.77
N ARG A 993 28.26 -1.77 -27.50
CA ARG A 993 27.14 -2.56 -26.98
C ARG A 993 27.11 -2.47 -25.46
N LEU A 994 25.99 -2.03 -24.92
CA LEU A 994 25.76 -1.89 -23.50
C LEU A 994 24.67 -2.88 -23.07
N THR A 995 24.91 -3.61 -21.98
CA THR A 995 23.88 -4.39 -21.26
C THR A 995 23.40 -3.56 -20.08
N LEU A 996 22.10 -3.32 -20.01
CA LEU A 996 21.48 -2.48 -18.99
C LEU A 996 20.83 -3.34 -17.90
N ASP A 997 20.79 -2.80 -16.68
CA ASP A 997 20.24 -3.44 -15.48
C ASP A 997 18.75 -3.77 -15.53
N VAL A 998 17.98 -3.05 -16.36
CA VAL A 998 16.53 -3.21 -16.43
C VAL A 998 16.00 -3.13 -17.86
N THR A 999 14.82 -3.72 -18.07
CA THR A 999 14.11 -3.68 -19.35
C THR A 999 13.55 -2.30 -19.67
N SER A 1000 13.41 -1.97 -20.96
CA SER A 1000 12.77 -0.71 -21.41
C SER A 1000 11.25 -0.77 -21.50
N ILE A 1001 10.65 -1.97 -21.40
CA ILE A 1001 9.19 -2.11 -21.47
C ILE A 1001 8.60 -1.53 -20.19
N LEU A 1002 7.63 -0.62 -20.28
CA LEU A 1002 6.93 -0.03 -19.14
C LEU A 1002 5.55 -0.67 -18.89
N GLY A 1003 5.01 -1.34 -19.90
CA GLY A 1003 3.75 -2.07 -19.81
C GLY A 1003 3.26 -2.54 -21.17
N ARG A 1004 2.34 -3.51 -21.17
CA ARG A 1004 1.72 -4.09 -22.36
C ARG A 1004 0.21 -4.02 -22.26
N ALA A 1005 -0.46 -3.78 -23.39
CA ALA A 1005 -1.90 -3.84 -23.43
C ALA A 1005 -2.45 -4.10 -24.83
N LYS A 1006 -3.67 -4.62 -24.87
CA LYS A 1006 -4.48 -4.70 -26.09
C LYS A 1006 -5.24 -3.39 -26.30
N ILE A 1007 -5.28 -2.88 -27.52
CA ILE A 1007 -6.09 -1.71 -27.88
C ILE A 1007 -7.58 -2.07 -27.84
N ILE A 1008 -8.41 -1.25 -27.19
CA ILE A 1008 -9.88 -1.41 -27.16
C ILE A 1008 -10.56 -0.43 -28.11
N ALA A 1009 -10.12 0.82 -28.12
CA ALA A 1009 -10.67 1.85 -28.98
C ALA A 1009 -9.60 2.83 -29.42
N ILE A 1010 -9.80 3.40 -30.61
CA ILE A 1010 -8.95 4.43 -31.19
C ILE A 1010 -9.87 5.55 -31.67
N LYS A 1011 -9.57 6.78 -31.26
CA LYS A 1011 -10.25 7.98 -31.75
C LYS A 1011 -9.20 9.06 -31.95
N ASP A 1012 -8.92 9.40 -33.21
CA ASP A 1012 -7.87 10.35 -33.58
C ASP A 1012 -6.51 9.95 -32.97
N ASN A 1013 -5.91 10.78 -32.12
CA ASN A 1013 -4.67 10.48 -31.40
C ASN A 1013 -4.89 9.86 -30.00
N LYS A 1014 -6.13 9.60 -29.60
CA LYS A 1014 -6.49 8.96 -28.33
C LYS A 1014 -6.65 7.45 -28.50
N ILE A 1015 -5.99 6.68 -27.63
CA ILE A 1015 -6.04 5.22 -27.58
C ILE A 1015 -6.50 4.78 -26.20
N ASP A 1016 -7.59 4.01 -26.15
CA ASP A 1016 -8.05 3.36 -24.93
C ASP A 1016 -7.50 1.93 -24.88
N LEU A 1017 -6.76 1.60 -23.81
CA LEU A 1017 -6.14 0.29 -23.61
C LEU A 1017 -7.03 -0.64 -22.78
N GLY A 1018 -6.85 -1.94 -22.97
CA GLY A 1018 -7.59 -2.99 -22.26
C GLY A 1018 -7.08 -3.25 -20.86
N PHE A 1019 -5.81 -2.91 -20.59
CA PHE A 1019 -5.11 -3.17 -19.34
C PHE A 1019 -4.57 -1.88 -18.71
N HIS A 1020 -4.27 -1.96 -17.43
CA HIS A 1020 -3.60 -0.90 -16.68
C HIS A 1020 -2.13 -0.80 -17.08
N ILE A 1021 -1.62 0.41 -17.28
CA ILE A 1021 -0.19 0.74 -17.34
C ILE A 1021 0.00 2.04 -16.54
N MET A 1022 0.93 2.06 -15.58
CA MET A 1022 1.10 3.18 -14.65
C MET A 1022 1.43 4.50 -15.37
N ALA A 1023 0.48 5.44 -15.35
CA ALA A 1023 0.59 6.76 -15.99
C ALA A 1023 0.74 7.92 -14.99
N LYS A 1024 0.68 7.63 -13.68
CA LYS A 1024 0.68 8.62 -12.60
C LYS A 1024 1.86 9.59 -12.68
N SER A 1025 1.62 10.87 -12.35
CA SER A 1025 2.64 11.93 -12.33
C SER A 1025 3.47 11.96 -13.62
N GLY A 1026 2.79 11.78 -14.75
CA GLY A 1026 3.40 11.79 -16.08
C GLY A 1026 4.36 10.64 -16.35
N ASN A 1027 4.25 9.48 -15.68
CA ASN A 1027 5.23 8.39 -15.83
C ASN A 1027 5.42 7.91 -17.29
N LEU A 1028 4.38 8.02 -18.12
CA LEU A 1028 4.44 7.70 -19.56
C LEU A 1028 4.67 8.93 -20.47
N HIS A 1029 4.71 10.14 -19.91
CA HIS A 1029 4.87 11.37 -20.68
C HIS A 1029 6.25 11.40 -21.36
N GLY A 1030 6.28 11.59 -22.67
CA GLY A 1030 7.51 11.62 -23.46
C GLY A 1030 8.18 10.25 -23.67
N THR A 1031 7.49 9.15 -23.34
CA THR A 1031 7.93 7.77 -23.65
C THR A 1031 7.43 7.34 -25.04
N ARG A 1032 7.52 6.06 -25.41
CA ARG A 1032 7.17 5.54 -26.74
C ARG A 1032 6.04 4.52 -26.67
N LEU A 1033 5.12 4.56 -27.63
CA LEU A 1033 4.18 3.47 -27.90
C LEU A 1033 4.64 2.69 -29.14
N GLN A 1034 4.68 1.36 -29.03
CA GLN A 1034 5.06 0.44 -30.11
C GLN A 1034 4.05 -0.70 -30.27
N THR A 1035 3.89 -1.21 -31.48
CA THR A 1035 3.26 -2.53 -31.68
C THR A 1035 4.24 -3.63 -31.30
N GLU A 1036 3.79 -4.75 -30.73
CA GLU A 1036 4.71 -5.85 -30.37
C GLU A 1036 5.39 -6.53 -31.57
N THR A 1037 4.88 -6.31 -32.79
CA THR A 1037 5.35 -6.96 -34.03
C THR A 1037 6.17 -6.06 -34.95
N SER A 1038 6.42 -4.79 -34.58
CA SER A 1038 7.19 -3.82 -35.37
C SER A 1038 8.04 -2.95 -34.46
N ASP A 1039 9.17 -2.45 -34.99
CA ASP A 1039 10.00 -1.47 -34.33
C ASP A 1039 9.47 -0.03 -34.46
N ASP A 1040 8.44 0.18 -35.30
CA ASP A 1040 7.79 1.47 -35.46
C ASP A 1040 7.21 1.97 -34.13
N TRP A 1041 7.46 3.24 -33.83
CA TRP A 1041 7.04 3.87 -32.59
C TRP A 1041 6.52 5.29 -32.78
N THR A 1042 5.72 5.75 -31.84
CA THR A 1042 5.29 7.16 -31.72
C THR A 1042 5.47 7.65 -30.28
N VAL A 1043 5.59 8.96 -30.09
CA VAL A 1043 5.71 9.56 -28.74
C VAL A 1043 4.35 9.55 -28.04
N ILE A 1044 4.36 9.16 -26.77
CA ILE A 1044 3.23 9.34 -25.86
C ILE A 1044 3.27 10.78 -25.35
N ALA A 1045 2.34 11.62 -25.82
CA ALA A 1045 2.23 13.02 -25.43
C ALA A 1045 1.56 13.16 -24.06
N ASN A 1046 0.61 12.30 -23.72
CA ASN A 1046 0.07 12.20 -22.36
C ASN A 1046 -0.55 10.82 -22.11
N ALA A 1047 -0.75 10.47 -20.86
CA ALA A 1047 -1.50 9.28 -20.48
C ALA A 1047 -2.24 9.51 -19.17
N GLN A 1048 -3.32 8.77 -18.95
CA GLN A 1048 -4.05 8.80 -17.69
C GLN A 1048 -4.66 7.43 -17.39
N ASN A 1049 -4.71 7.10 -16.10
CA ASN A 1049 -5.45 5.94 -15.61
C ASN A 1049 -6.86 6.40 -15.23
N ALA A 1050 -7.90 5.59 -15.52
CA ALA A 1050 -9.27 5.93 -15.12
C ALA A 1050 -9.38 6.08 -13.59
N SER A 1051 -10.15 7.07 -13.14
CA SER A 1051 -10.25 7.50 -11.72
C SER A 1051 -11.18 6.66 -10.84
N THR A 1052 -11.79 5.59 -11.37
CA THR A 1052 -12.83 4.84 -10.65
C THR A 1052 -12.31 3.52 -10.09
N TRP A 1053 -12.67 3.26 -8.83
CA TRP A 1053 -12.44 2.03 -8.09
C TRP A 1053 -13.77 1.24 -8.02
N PRO A 1054 -13.83 -0.10 -8.21
CA PRO A 1054 -12.72 -1.05 -8.25
C PRO A 1054 -11.97 -1.13 -9.59
N PRO A 1055 -10.75 -1.70 -9.58
CA PRO A 1055 -9.80 -1.71 -10.70
C PRO A 1055 -10.22 -2.40 -11.99
N GLY A 1056 -11.35 -3.12 -12.02
CA GLY A 1056 -11.79 -3.93 -13.16
C GLY A 1056 -11.92 -3.19 -14.49
N LYS A 1057 -11.78 -1.86 -14.48
CA LYS A 1057 -11.63 -0.98 -15.65
C LYS A 1057 -10.66 0.19 -15.41
N ILE A 1058 -9.59 0.08 -14.59
CA ILE A 1058 -8.51 1.08 -14.63
C ILE A 1058 -7.73 0.87 -15.93
N ARG A 1059 -8.36 1.31 -17.00
CA ARG A 1059 -7.81 1.30 -18.34
C ARG A 1059 -6.92 2.52 -18.48
N THR A 1060 -5.77 2.33 -19.08
CA THR A 1060 -4.93 3.46 -19.46
C THR A 1060 -5.46 4.05 -20.75
N THR A 1061 -5.70 5.36 -20.72
CA THR A 1061 -5.91 6.16 -21.92
C THR A 1061 -4.57 6.79 -22.28
N ILE A 1062 -4.16 6.67 -23.54
CA ILE A 1062 -2.94 7.27 -24.07
C ILE A 1062 -3.30 8.30 -25.14
N TYR A 1063 -2.62 9.43 -25.13
CA TYR A 1063 -2.69 10.47 -26.15
C TYR A 1063 -1.34 10.53 -26.88
N LEU A 1064 -1.37 10.29 -28.18
CA LEU A 1064 -0.17 10.30 -29.01
C LEU A 1064 0.15 11.70 -29.52
N ASP A 1065 1.44 11.98 -29.70
CA ASP A 1065 1.88 13.20 -30.37
C ASP A 1065 1.43 13.19 -31.85
N PRO A 1066 0.56 14.12 -32.28
CA PRO A 1066 0.07 14.16 -33.65
C PRO A 1066 1.18 14.46 -34.67
N ASN A 1067 2.30 15.07 -34.24
CA ASN A 1067 3.39 15.48 -35.13
C ASN A 1067 4.44 14.37 -35.36
N ASN A 1068 4.35 13.26 -34.62
CA ASN A 1068 5.35 12.17 -34.66
C ASN A 1068 4.70 10.79 -34.81
N ASN A 1069 3.59 10.69 -35.55
CA ASN A 1069 2.89 9.43 -35.70
C ASN A 1069 3.50 8.57 -36.82
N LYS A 1070 4.39 7.65 -36.43
CA LYS A 1070 4.93 6.61 -37.33
C LYS A 1070 4.17 5.29 -37.24
N LEU A 1071 3.26 5.14 -36.27
CA LEU A 1071 2.47 3.92 -36.11
C LEU A 1071 1.40 3.85 -37.21
N GLN A 1072 1.56 2.91 -38.13
CA GLN A 1072 0.57 2.63 -39.16
C GLN A 1072 -0.31 1.44 -38.76
N ASN A 1073 -1.58 1.46 -39.19
CA ASN A 1073 -2.50 0.31 -39.11
C ASN A 1073 -2.87 -0.16 -37.69
N LEU A 1074 -2.91 0.72 -36.70
CA LEU A 1074 -3.46 0.37 -35.38
C LEU A 1074 -4.96 0.06 -35.51
N SER A 1075 -5.39 -1.07 -34.96
CA SER A 1075 -6.81 -1.42 -34.84
C SER A 1075 -7.13 -1.95 -33.45
N PRO A 1076 -8.39 -1.83 -32.98
CA PRO A 1076 -8.86 -2.58 -31.82
C PRO A 1076 -8.45 -4.04 -31.91
N GLY A 1077 -7.92 -4.56 -30.80
CA GLY A 1077 -7.40 -5.91 -30.67
C GLY A 1077 -5.90 -6.07 -30.91
N THR A 1078 -5.22 -5.06 -31.44
CA THR A 1078 -3.75 -5.05 -31.60
C THR A 1078 -3.07 -4.97 -30.23
N TRP A 1079 -2.04 -5.76 -30.00
CA TRP A 1079 -1.17 -5.65 -28.83
C TRP A 1079 -0.11 -4.58 -29.03
N VAL A 1080 0.03 -3.72 -28.02
CA VAL A 1080 0.99 -2.64 -27.97
C VAL A 1080 1.76 -2.68 -26.65
N GLN A 1081 2.94 -2.09 -26.66
CA GLN A 1081 3.78 -1.91 -25.49
C GLN A 1081 4.17 -0.42 -25.36
N ALA A 1082 4.08 0.09 -24.14
CA ALA A 1082 4.74 1.33 -23.77
C ALA A 1082 6.19 1.01 -23.45
N VAL A 1083 7.14 1.72 -24.03
CA VAL A 1083 8.57 1.55 -23.77
C VAL A 1083 9.23 2.89 -23.46
N ASP A 1084 10.24 2.88 -22.61
CA ASP A 1084 10.96 4.07 -22.17
C ASP A 1084 11.78 4.68 -23.32
N TYR A 1085 12.44 3.81 -24.10
CA TYR A 1085 13.26 4.18 -25.23
C TYR A 1085 13.10 3.22 -26.43
N ALA A 1086 13.51 3.72 -27.59
CA ALA A 1086 13.56 3.01 -28.86
C ALA A 1086 14.79 3.41 -29.69
N ILE A 1087 15.01 2.72 -30.82
CA ILE A 1087 16.07 3.05 -31.77
C ILE A 1087 15.90 4.50 -32.24
N GLY A 1088 17.01 5.25 -32.24
CA GLY A 1088 17.10 6.66 -32.58
C GLY A 1088 17.02 7.60 -31.38
N ASP A 1089 16.69 7.12 -30.18
CA ASP A 1089 16.68 7.96 -28.98
C ASP A 1089 18.10 8.33 -28.53
N THR A 1090 18.20 9.54 -27.98
CA THR A 1090 19.44 10.13 -27.48
C THR A 1090 19.89 9.46 -26.19
N VAL A 1091 21.20 9.20 -26.09
CA VAL A 1091 21.87 8.71 -24.87
C VAL A 1091 22.82 9.79 -24.37
N LEU A 1092 22.73 10.12 -23.08
CA LEU A 1092 23.60 11.08 -22.40
C LEU A 1092 24.53 10.31 -21.46
N PHE A 1093 25.83 10.60 -21.55
CA PHE A 1093 26.85 10.03 -20.67
C PHE A 1093 27.71 11.14 -20.07
N GLU A 1094 27.88 11.14 -18.74
CA GLU A 1094 28.73 12.09 -18.02
C GLU A 1094 29.79 11.32 -17.20
N PRO A 1095 30.99 11.08 -17.76
CA PRO A 1095 31.99 10.26 -17.10
C PRO A 1095 32.54 10.94 -15.84
N LEU A 1096 32.81 10.12 -14.82
CA LEU A 1096 33.57 10.56 -13.64
C LEU A 1096 35.01 10.89 -14.04
N CYS A 1097 35.45 12.12 -13.79
CA CYS A 1097 36.84 12.52 -13.98
C CYS A 1097 37.55 12.64 -12.63
N ARG A 1098 38.75 12.06 -12.51
CA ARG A 1098 39.59 12.12 -11.31
C ARG A 1098 40.93 12.78 -11.63
N GLY A 1099 41.45 13.59 -10.71
CA GLY A 1099 42.69 14.38 -10.88
C GLY A 1099 43.51 14.54 -9.62
#